data_AF-A0A1S9RY43-F1
#
_entry.id   AF-A0A1S9RY43-F1
#
_cell.length_a   1.000
_cell.length_b   1.000
_cell.length_c   1.000
_cell.angle_alpha   90.00
_cell.angle_beta   90.00
_cell.angle_gamma   90.00
#
_symmetry.space_group_name_H-M   'P 1'
#
loop_
_entity.id
_entity.type
_entity.pdbx_description
1 polymer ?
#
loop_
_entity_poly.entity_id
_entity_poly.type
_entity_poly.pdbx_seq_one_letter_code
_entity_poly.pdbx_strand_id
1 'polypeptide(L)'
;MASDGHERLEPRLLRAAENDDIEALRTVIKLAHEYSQFSDNFLRVAVMRSAERGSVAATEFLLELGAKPDVTGNRPSPLLRAVERDHYQIVRLLLDHGASPDTTDKEGRTALMTAAWKNHADVLQLLIMRGANVNARDHRKRNVLHNLAADKECRWGWGDEIVTLLLRTDCLVDGIEGQDELGRTPLHWACAQGNWRLAELLLTRPDGPKANIDAVELRGKTALHIATAHDRADIVQLLLQHDAAVNACSDGGWTPLHNACERGCEAIVRILLRAGAHINSQLLNGVTPLHLAAQGGHTEVVKGLLERPDLKRRVRDNFGSTPFLRAAQFKRKDIVLLLAPFNNVESLSDDVKDASAAFDATVVDFGNFHNENRVKRMSVFNLLYGRDPENPRKQAVTTVPADSRATDFRWIHLPANNMAWVEALLTKSFIEEGAHDVDGFKGLEKSFNYQHRGQKIHSHFMRPLCQHTPRSFERREEEKLERQQSDIAPSIMTDTSSTYRKQKGPSSKLDRVDSHSHDESSGGAPGKKNKNKKPGKSGSNPGTPKSEVKSKSPWGPSEKQARPSPLSALGLCRDPQASHNAACNVCVFMPYLHFETAERRQKMQEAIQRAEMLSFQPTGIKRTRTRDEMLIDAHLSSSTTSLHVRRTLDQFFYPNIDTQSRDQDQVVYRYQTKGPGREGPGTDPKIFMVDQLWMWVLGTNLIVTSFPQRWDQPKNDPLNVLDGIIEDINSKTRDPVRSVYDLAIIITNRCSGVFDRHRLGDDEYQFLDMFESSIGIATDRETLLFNRFNRASVQASAWLKSHRKLNPLSRSSARSISGDAAEKDTPSDDEDYNQDDGQPLFVDRLLDIGEETDLLAETKDIRDELNMIRTVLEHQKHVLVDFQDVICSVYLAQQISQVDVKKRFKDQQRMIEMHLKDIDRMDKQAERIYHSITDLLDLKQKHANAFEARFARDQAAGTTRQSKTIMVFTIVTIIFLPLSFITSIFTINMKEFENLNFGYVARYTFGIGFAISIPLIVVALSVDDIGDFFRSGTIRSRHWLSRRHKPAPAIDRSEGQLGALEIEKILSLARTRRSGELDYGPSLLPISSRGSGGPRPRSDLYATGLGNGLVRKSYEVRRSVEYRPYT
;
A
#
# COMPACT_ATOMS: atom_id res chain seq x y z
N MET A 1 68.84 -66.20 -51.55
CA MET A 1 68.38 -64.81 -51.77
C MET A 1 68.31 -64.12 -50.42
N ALA A 2 68.42 -62.78 -50.39
CA ALA A 2 68.65 -62.04 -49.16
C ALA A 2 67.42 -62.00 -48.22
N SER A 3 67.70 -61.86 -46.92
CA SER A 3 66.74 -61.52 -45.87
C SER A 3 67.47 -60.73 -44.79
N ASP A 4 67.94 -59.53 -45.15
CA ASP A 4 68.51 -58.54 -44.21
C ASP A 4 67.39 -57.94 -43.33
N GLY A 5 66.84 -58.78 -42.46
CA GLY A 5 65.98 -58.36 -41.37
C GLY A 5 66.83 -57.96 -40.17
N HIS A 6 67.27 -56.69 -40.14
CA HIS A 6 67.88 -56.14 -38.93
C HIS A 6 66.94 -56.33 -37.73
N GLU A 7 67.31 -57.20 -36.79
CA GLU A 7 66.50 -57.44 -35.60
C GLU A 7 66.34 -56.12 -34.82
N ARG A 8 65.10 -55.71 -34.53
CA ARG A 8 64.82 -54.50 -33.75
C ARG A 8 65.27 -54.73 -32.32
N LEU A 9 66.33 -54.05 -31.89
CA LEU A 9 66.94 -54.30 -30.58
C LEU A 9 66.12 -53.76 -29.39
N GLU A 10 65.15 -52.87 -29.64
CA GLU A 10 64.35 -52.19 -28.63
C GLU A 10 63.67 -53.13 -27.60
N PRO A 11 63.01 -54.26 -27.97
CA PRO A 11 62.40 -55.16 -26.98
C PRO A 11 63.43 -55.88 -26.10
N ARG A 12 64.66 -56.10 -26.60
CA ARG A 12 65.77 -56.68 -25.83
C ARG A 12 66.32 -55.65 -24.84
N LEU A 13 66.51 -54.41 -25.29
CA LEU A 13 66.90 -53.27 -24.46
C LEU A 13 65.89 -53.03 -23.32
N LEU A 14 64.58 -53.02 -23.63
CA LEU A 14 63.54 -52.79 -22.63
C LEU A 14 63.44 -53.92 -21.61
N ARG A 15 63.67 -55.18 -22.01
CA ARG A 15 63.72 -56.31 -21.06
C ARG A 15 64.94 -56.25 -20.15
N ALA A 16 66.10 -55.83 -20.67
CA ALA A 16 67.31 -55.64 -19.86
C ALA A 16 67.14 -54.48 -18.86
N ALA A 17 66.57 -53.34 -19.31
CA ALA A 17 66.23 -52.21 -18.44
C ALA A 17 65.17 -52.54 -17.38
N GLU A 18 64.21 -53.40 -17.70
CA GLU A 18 63.16 -53.87 -16.79
C GLU A 18 63.69 -54.85 -15.72
N ASN A 19 64.73 -55.62 -16.05
CA ASN A 19 65.33 -56.64 -15.17
C ASN A 19 66.59 -56.15 -14.40
N ASP A 20 66.96 -54.88 -14.52
CA ASP A 20 68.19 -54.28 -13.95
C ASP A 20 69.51 -54.90 -14.46
N ASP A 21 69.50 -55.51 -15.65
CA ASP A 21 70.63 -56.28 -16.21
C ASP A 21 71.60 -55.37 -17.01
N ILE A 22 72.64 -54.91 -16.31
CA ILE A 22 73.68 -54.01 -16.86
C ILE A 22 74.45 -54.64 -18.03
N GLU A 23 74.75 -55.95 -18.00
CA GLU A 23 75.54 -56.58 -19.06
C GLU A 23 74.69 -56.91 -20.30
N ALA A 24 73.40 -57.24 -20.13
CA ALA A 24 72.45 -57.27 -21.24
C ALA A 24 72.22 -55.86 -21.84
N LEU A 25 72.16 -54.80 -21.02
CA LEU A 25 72.12 -53.42 -21.52
C LEU A 25 73.39 -53.06 -22.30
N ARG A 26 74.57 -53.31 -21.72
CA ARG A 26 75.89 -53.02 -22.31
C ARG A 26 76.10 -53.77 -23.64
N THR A 27 75.67 -55.02 -23.75
CA THR A 27 75.75 -55.78 -25.01
C THR A 27 74.74 -55.30 -26.05
N VAL A 28 73.48 -55.04 -25.68
CA VAL A 28 72.47 -54.52 -26.61
C VAL A 28 72.81 -53.10 -27.10
N ILE A 29 73.42 -52.25 -26.26
CA ILE A 29 73.84 -50.90 -26.66
C ILE A 29 75.04 -50.95 -27.61
N LYS A 30 75.98 -51.88 -27.46
CA LYS A 30 77.06 -52.11 -28.46
C LYS A 30 76.48 -52.52 -29.82
N LEU A 31 75.62 -53.54 -29.84
CA LEU A 31 74.93 -53.98 -31.06
C LEU A 31 74.10 -52.86 -31.71
N ALA A 32 73.54 -51.94 -30.92
CA ALA A 32 72.80 -50.79 -31.45
C ALA A 32 73.69 -49.77 -32.17
N HIS A 33 74.94 -49.60 -31.73
CA HIS A 33 75.92 -48.80 -32.47
C HIS A 33 76.35 -49.51 -33.76
N GLU A 34 76.67 -50.80 -33.68
CA GLU A 34 77.11 -51.63 -34.81
C GLU A 34 76.05 -51.69 -35.94
N TYR A 35 74.77 -51.83 -35.60
CA TYR A 35 73.66 -51.84 -36.56
C TYR A 35 73.04 -50.47 -36.85
N SER A 36 73.66 -49.37 -36.42
CA SER A 36 73.13 -47.99 -36.60
C SER A 36 71.70 -47.77 -36.08
N GLN A 37 71.25 -48.56 -35.09
CA GLN A 37 69.95 -48.40 -34.42
C GLN A 37 70.02 -47.44 -33.20
N PHE A 38 71.22 -47.12 -32.74
CA PHE A 38 71.45 -46.25 -31.58
C PHE A 38 70.96 -44.81 -31.83
N SER A 39 70.26 -44.25 -30.84
CA SER A 39 69.76 -42.87 -30.86
C SER A 39 69.34 -42.41 -29.46
N ASP A 40 69.21 -41.10 -29.24
CA ASP A 40 68.61 -40.51 -28.03
C ASP A 40 67.24 -41.11 -27.69
N ASN A 41 66.47 -41.50 -28.71
CA ASN A 41 65.18 -42.16 -28.54
C ASN A 41 65.33 -43.57 -27.96
N PHE A 42 66.32 -44.33 -28.44
CA PHE A 42 66.60 -45.71 -28.00
C PHE A 42 66.92 -45.76 -26.50
N LEU A 43 67.87 -44.94 -26.04
CA LEU A 43 68.19 -44.81 -24.61
C LEU A 43 67.00 -44.29 -23.78
N ARG A 44 66.25 -43.30 -24.28
CA ARG A 44 65.15 -42.68 -23.52
C ARG A 44 63.99 -43.65 -23.22
N VAL A 45 63.67 -44.60 -24.10
CA VAL A 45 62.64 -45.61 -23.76
C VAL A 45 63.18 -46.62 -22.74
N ALA A 46 64.49 -46.90 -22.71
CA ALA A 46 65.11 -47.73 -21.67
C ALA A 46 65.10 -47.05 -20.29
N VAL A 47 65.44 -45.76 -20.21
CA VAL A 47 65.33 -44.97 -18.96
C VAL A 47 63.87 -44.91 -18.51
N MET A 48 62.92 -44.69 -19.43
CA MET A 48 61.49 -44.68 -19.11
C MET A 48 61.01 -46.03 -18.53
N ARG A 49 61.55 -47.16 -18.99
CA ARG A 49 61.18 -48.49 -18.49
C ARG A 49 61.84 -48.83 -17.16
N SER A 50 63.14 -48.58 -17.01
CA SER A 50 63.85 -48.79 -15.73
C SER A 50 63.26 -47.90 -14.62
N ALA A 51 62.96 -46.63 -14.93
CA ALA A 51 62.30 -45.70 -14.01
C ALA A 51 60.84 -46.05 -13.69
N GLU A 52 60.10 -46.71 -14.58
CA GLU A 52 58.76 -47.25 -14.32
C GLU A 52 58.79 -48.52 -13.42
N ARG A 53 59.95 -49.18 -13.30
CA ARG A 53 60.11 -50.49 -12.66
C ARG A 53 60.87 -50.50 -11.35
N GLY A 54 61.64 -49.46 -11.04
CA GLY A 54 62.49 -49.43 -9.85
C GLY A 54 63.89 -49.99 -10.07
N SER A 55 64.29 -50.18 -11.34
CA SER A 55 65.59 -50.73 -11.76
C SER A 55 66.69 -49.65 -11.63
N VAL A 56 67.27 -49.54 -10.43
CA VAL A 56 68.15 -48.43 -10.04
C VAL A 56 69.46 -48.44 -10.83
N ALA A 57 70.16 -49.58 -10.90
CA ALA A 57 71.49 -49.64 -11.48
C ALA A 57 71.46 -49.54 -13.02
N ALA A 58 70.41 -50.08 -13.66
CA ALA A 58 70.10 -49.82 -15.06
C ALA A 58 69.79 -48.35 -15.33
N THR A 59 69.06 -47.67 -14.43
CA THR A 59 68.78 -46.23 -14.59
C THR A 59 70.07 -45.42 -14.50
N GLU A 60 70.90 -45.68 -13.49
CA GLU A 60 72.20 -45.00 -13.29
C GLU A 60 73.12 -45.20 -14.50
N PHE A 61 73.36 -46.45 -14.93
CA PHE A 61 74.19 -46.76 -16.10
C PHE A 61 73.67 -46.13 -17.41
N LEU A 62 72.35 -46.05 -17.59
CA LEU A 62 71.77 -45.39 -18.77
C LEU A 62 71.97 -43.86 -18.74
N LEU A 63 71.88 -43.23 -17.56
CA LEU A 63 72.13 -41.80 -17.37
C LEU A 63 73.62 -41.45 -17.56
N GLU A 64 74.54 -42.27 -17.03
CA GLU A 64 75.99 -42.15 -17.28
C GLU A 64 76.34 -42.19 -18.78
N LEU A 65 75.62 -43.01 -19.56
CA LEU A 65 75.74 -43.08 -21.02
C LEU A 65 75.13 -41.87 -21.76
N GLY A 66 74.73 -40.81 -21.04
CA GLY A 66 74.19 -39.58 -21.61
C GLY A 66 72.72 -39.65 -22.02
N ALA A 67 71.95 -40.60 -21.48
CA ALA A 67 70.50 -40.64 -21.70
C ALA A 67 69.83 -39.40 -21.08
N LYS A 68 69.09 -38.64 -21.90
CA LYS A 68 68.37 -37.46 -21.43
C LYS A 68 67.20 -37.88 -20.52
N PRO A 69 67.11 -37.40 -19.27
CA PRO A 69 66.07 -37.84 -18.34
C PRO A 69 64.69 -37.26 -18.67
N ASP A 70 64.64 -36.06 -19.25
CA ASP A 70 63.40 -35.41 -19.68
C ASP A 70 62.93 -35.87 -21.07
N VAL A 71 61.61 -35.81 -21.29
CA VAL A 71 60.95 -36.32 -22.51
C VAL A 71 60.44 -35.20 -23.39
N THR A 72 60.83 -35.21 -24.66
CA THR A 72 60.17 -34.47 -25.72
C THR A 72 59.00 -35.26 -26.30
N GLY A 73 57.78 -34.70 -26.20
CA GLY A 73 56.56 -35.25 -26.79
C GLY A 73 55.55 -35.87 -25.80
N ASN A 74 54.45 -36.42 -26.33
CA ASN A 74 53.24 -36.80 -25.59
C ASN A 74 53.33 -38.13 -24.81
N ARG A 75 54.52 -38.47 -24.27
CA ARG A 75 54.76 -39.61 -23.37
C ARG A 75 55.11 -39.08 -21.96
N PRO A 76 54.72 -39.78 -20.87
CA PRO A 76 55.04 -39.34 -19.52
C PRO A 76 56.55 -39.32 -19.26
N SER A 77 57.02 -38.37 -18.45
CA SER A 77 58.41 -38.30 -18.01
C SER A 77 58.80 -39.54 -17.15
N PRO A 78 60.02 -40.07 -17.28
CA PRO A 78 60.61 -41.01 -16.31
C PRO A 78 60.47 -40.53 -14.86
N LEU A 79 60.63 -39.22 -14.61
CA LEU A 79 60.48 -38.65 -13.27
C LEU A 79 59.06 -38.81 -12.75
N LEU A 80 58.04 -38.48 -13.57
CA LEU A 80 56.63 -38.65 -13.22
C LEU A 80 56.29 -40.13 -12.95
N ARG A 81 56.85 -41.07 -13.71
CA ARG A 81 56.63 -42.51 -13.48
C ARG A 81 57.36 -43.05 -12.26
N ALA A 82 58.56 -42.55 -11.95
CA ALA A 82 59.26 -42.89 -10.72
C ALA A 82 58.52 -42.35 -9.48
N VAL A 83 58.00 -41.11 -9.56
CA VAL A 83 57.21 -40.48 -8.49
C VAL A 83 55.85 -41.16 -8.28
N GLU A 84 55.15 -41.56 -9.34
CA GLU A 84 53.87 -42.33 -9.26
C GLU A 84 54.05 -43.74 -8.64
N ARG A 85 55.29 -44.19 -8.43
CA ARG A 85 55.66 -45.53 -7.96
C ARG A 85 56.51 -45.53 -6.68
N ASP A 86 56.69 -44.37 -6.04
CA ASP A 86 57.53 -44.18 -4.85
C ASP A 86 59.01 -44.57 -5.01
N HIS A 87 59.56 -44.50 -6.22
CA HIS A 87 60.94 -44.93 -6.51
C HIS A 87 61.97 -43.85 -6.12
N TYR A 88 62.06 -43.51 -4.82
CA TYR A 88 62.90 -42.44 -4.25
C TYR A 88 64.32 -42.37 -4.82
N GLN A 89 65.04 -43.50 -4.90
CA GLN A 89 66.43 -43.52 -5.42
C GLN A 89 66.49 -43.13 -6.91
N ILE A 90 65.50 -43.53 -7.71
CA ILE A 90 65.40 -43.16 -9.12
C ILE A 90 65.01 -41.69 -9.27
N VAL A 91 64.08 -41.20 -8.45
CA VAL A 91 63.74 -39.76 -8.40
C VAL A 91 65.01 -38.94 -8.10
N ARG A 92 65.84 -39.39 -7.14
CA ARG A 92 67.12 -38.76 -6.83
C ARG A 92 68.08 -38.78 -8.02
N LEU A 93 68.35 -39.95 -8.60
CA LEU A 93 69.25 -40.11 -9.75
C LEU A 93 68.84 -39.27 -10.97
N LEU A 94 67.55 -39.22 -11.28
CA LEU A 94 67.03 -38.40 -12.38
C LEU A 94 67.25 -36.90 -12.12
N LEU A 95 66.98 -36.43 -10.90
CA LEU A 95 67.21 -35.03 -10.50
C LEU A 95 68.71 -34.69 -10.42
N ASP A 96 69.56 -35.64 -10.02
CA ASP A 96 71.03 -35.51 -10.04
C ASP A 96 71.56 -35.34 -11.47
N HIS A 97 70.98 -36.03 -12.45
CA HIS A 97 71.31 -35.93 -13.87
C HIS A 97 70.52 -34.86 -14.63
N GLY A 98 69.87 -33.93 -13.92
CA GLY A 98 69.27 -32.72 -14.51
C GLY A 98 67.86 -32.87 -15.07
N ALA A 99 67.06 -33.85 -14.60
CA ALA A 99 65.62 -33.86 -14.85
C ALA A 99 64.94 -32.62 -14.24
N SER A 100 63.97 -32.03 -14.94
CA SER A 100 63.22 -30.90 -14.38
C SER A 100 62.25 -31.36 -13.26
N PRO A 101 62.37 -30.83 -12.02
CA PRO A 101 61.44 -31.14 -10.94
C PRO A 101 60.02 -30.63 -11.21
N ASP A 102 59.88 -29.64 -12.09
CA ASP A 102 58.62 -29.06 -12.55
C ASP A 102 58.07 -29.75 -13.81
N THR A 103 58.55 -30.96 -14.17
CA THR A 103 57.93 -31.73 -15.25
C THR A 103 56.44 -32.01 -14.97
N THR A 104 55.61 -31.75 -15.97
CA THR A 104 54.14 -31.84 -15.90
C THR A 104 53.56 -33.00 -16.71
N ASP A 105 52.40 -33.49 -16.27
CA ASP A 105 51.57 -34.40 -17.05
C ASP A 105 50.61 -33.69 -18.03
N LYS A 106 49.69 -34.45 -18.65
CA LYS A 106 48.73 -33.94 -19.65
C LYS A 106 47.66 -33.02 -19.05
N GLU A 107 47.46 -33.06 -17.74
CA GLU A 107 46.57 -32.19 -17.00
C GLU A 107 47.30 -30.97 -16.41
N GLY A 108 48.61 -30.86 -16.63
CA GLY A 108 49.47 -29.79 -16.11
C GLY A 108 49.95 -30.01 -14.68
N ARG A 109 49.74 -31.20 -14.10
CA ARG A 109 50.15 -31.51 -12.72
C ARG A 109 51.64 -31.83 -12.68
N THR A 110 52.39 -31.22 -11.77
CA THR A 110 53.83 -31.47 -11.62
C THR A 110 54.13 -32.79 -10.92
N ALA A 111 55.40 -33.22 -10.97
CA ALA A 111 55.93 -34.28 -10.12
C ALA A 111 55.60 -34.03 -8.63
N LEU A 112 55.75 -32.80 -8.15
CA LEU A 112 55.41 -32.40 -6.78
C LEU A 112 53.91 -32.59 -6.46
N MET A 113 53.00 -32.24 -7.38
CA MET A 113 51.57 -32.53 -7.21
C MET A 113 51.27 -34.03 -7.20
N THR A 114 52.07 -34.83 -7.92
CA THR A 114 51.89 -36.29 -8.00
C THR A 114 52.36 -36.99 -6.72
N ALA A 115 53.54 -36.62 -6.21
CA ALA A 115 54.01 -37.05 -4.89
C ALA A 115 53.02 -36.63 -3.79
N ALA A 116 52.56 -35.37 -3.91
CA ALA A 116 51.38 -34.78 -3.27
C ALA A 116 50.23 -35.80 -3.09
N TRP A 117 49.61 -36.09 -4.24
CA TRP A 117 48.38 -36.88 -4.37
C TRP A 117 48.56 -38.40 -4.21
N LYS A 118 49.78 -38.90 -4.03
CA LYS A 118 50.05 -40.32 -3.77
C LYS A 118 50.54 -40.61 -2.35
N ASN A 119 50.67 -39.59 -1.52
CA ASN A 119 51.18 -39.67 -0.15
C ASN A 119 52.64 -40.15 -0.04
N HIS A 120 53.52 -39.69 -0.95
CA HIS A 120 54.94 -40.02 -0.94
C HIS A 120 55.77 -38.89 -0.29
N ALA A 121 55.84 -38.89 1.05
CA ALA A 121 56.42 -37.80 1.83
C ALA A 121 57.92 -37.57 1.57
N ASP A 122 58.73 -38.63 1.54
CA ASP A 122 60.18 -38.53 1.28
C ASP A 122 60.47 -38.02 -0.14
N VAL A 123 59.70 -38.49 -1.12
CA VAL A 123 59.78 -38.06 -2.53
C VAL A 123 59.36 -36.59 -2.67
N LEU A 124 58.32 -36.16 -1.95
CA LEU A 124 57.89 -34.77 -1.89
C LEU A 124 58.98 -33.86 -1.29
N GLN A 125 59.57 -34.28 -0.17
CA GLN A 125 60.64 -33.53 0.48
C GLN A 125 61.89 -33.43 -0.41
N LEU A 126 62.25 -34.52 -1.10
CA LEU A 126 63.33 -34.53 -2.09
C LEU A 126 63.06 -33.57 -3.25
N LEU A 127 61.85 -33.57 -3.82
CA LEU A 127 61.47 -32.65 -4.90
C LEU A 127 61.59 -31.18 -4.45
N ILE A 128 61.09 -30.84 -3.26
CA ILE A 128 61.20 -29.49 -2.67
C ILE A 128 62.67 -29.12 -2.43
N MET A 129 63.48 -30.04 -1.89
CA MET A 129 64.93 -29.84 -1.69
C MET A 129 65.69 -29.61 -3.00
N ARG A 130 65.21 -30.16 -4.12
CA ARG A 130 65.75 -29.94 -5.47
C ARG A 130 65.09 -28.78 -6.22
N GLY A 131 64.31 -27.94 -5.54
CA GLY A 131 63.79 -26.69 -6.09
C GLY A 131 62.48 -26.81 -6.86
N ALA A 132 61.69 -27.88 -6.66
CA ALA A 132 60.35 -27.99 -7.23
C ALA A 132 59.44 -26.82 -6.79
N ASN A 133 58.71 -26.24 -7.75
CA ASN A 133 57.83 -25.11 -7.50
C ASN A 133 56.54 -25.57 -6.81
N VAL A 134 56.46 -25.37 -5.48
CA VAL A 134 55.27 -25.65 -4.66
C VAL A 134 54.03 -24.87 -5.13
N ASN A 135 54.23 -23.70 -5.75
CA ASN A 135 53.17 -22.83 -6.27
C ASN A 135 52.89 -23.02 -7.77
N ALA A 136 53.37 -24.12 -8.37
CA ALA A 136 52.92 -24.54 -9.69
C ALA A 136 51.39 -24.72 -9.73
N ARG A 137 50.80 -24.49 -10.91
CA ARG A 137 49.34 -24.52 -11.14
C ARG A 137 49.03 -25.42 -12.34
N ASP A 138 48.06 -26.32 -12.19
CA ASP A 138 47.62 -27.20 -13.27
C ASP A 138 46.82 -26.46 -14.37
N HIS A 139 46.36 -27.17 -15.41
CA HIS A 139 45.57 -26.55 -16.49
C HIS A 139 44.23 -25.92 -16.04
N ARG A 140 43.76 -26.22 -14.82
CA ARG A 140 42.58 -25.62 -14.16
C ARG A 140 42.97 -24.57 -13.11
N LYS A 141 44.22 -24.08 -13.20
CA LYS A 141 44.89 -23.14 -12.28
C LYS A 141 45.10 -23.67 -10.85
N ARG A 142 44.95 -24.97 -10.62
CA ARG A 142 44.95 -25.55 -9.27
C ARG A 142 46.35 -25.79 -8.71
N ASN A 143 46.50 -25.29 -7.50
CA ASN A 143 47.37 -25.71 -6.40
C ASN A 143 47.76 -27.19 -6.25
N VAL A 144 48.89 -27.48 -5.59
CA VAL A 144 49.05 -28.76 -4.86
C VAL A 144 48.02 -28.90 -3.73
N LEU A 145 47.78 -27.86 -2.92
CA LEU A 145 46.77 -27.90 -1.85
C LEU A 145 45.34 -28.04 -2.41
N HIS A 146 45.05 -27.44 -3.57
CA HIS A 146 43.79 -27.63 -4.28
C HIS A 146 43.59 -29.07 -4.77
N ASN A 147 44.66 -29.75 -5.19
CA ASN A 147 44.59 -31.14 -5.63
C ASN A 147 44.34 -32.08 -4.44
N LEU A 148 45.03 -31.87 -3.31
CA LEU A 148 44.76 -32.59 -2.05
C LEU A 148 43.34 -32.33 -1.52
N ALA A 149 42.89 -31.07 -1.54
CA ALA A 149 41.55 -30.67 -1.10
C ALA A 149 40.41 -31.16 -2.01
N ALA A 150 40.71 -31.53 -3.26
CA ALA A 150 39.74 -32.07 -4.21
C ALA A 150 39.53 -33.59 -4.08
N ASP A 151 40.44 -34.30 -3.41
CA ASP A 151 40.37 -35.76 -3.28
C ASP A 151 39.30 -36.21 -2.27
N LYS A 152 38.72 -37.39 -2.54
CA LYS A 152 37.76 -38.13 -1.73
C LYS A 152 38.42 -39.27 -0.93
N GLU A 153 39.67 -39.61 -1.24
CA GLU A 153 40.43 -40.66 -0.55
C GLU A 153 41.30 -40.11 0.61
N CYS A 154 41.44 -38.78 0.71
CA CYS A 154 41.96 -38.05 1.87
C CYS A 154 41.09 -38.22 3.14
N ARG A 155 41.10 -39.43 3.72
CA ARG A 155 40.37 -39.78 4.93
C ARG A 155 41.29 -39.70 6.15
N TRP A 156 40.82 -39.04 7.21
CA TRP A 156 41.28 -39.15 8.61
C TRP A 156 42.79 -39.46 8.79
N GLY A 157 43.64 -38.44 8.54
CA GLY A 157 45.08 -38.51 8.78
C GLY A 157 45.94 -38.91 7.56
N TRP A 158 45.34 -39.44 6.49
CA TRP A 158 46.08 -39.68 5.25
C TRP A 158 46.50 -38.34 4.62
N GLY A 159 47.81 -38.12 4.52
CA GLY A 159 48.39 -36.86 4.04
C GLY A 159 48.65 -35.80 5.12
N ASP A 160 48.38 -36.02 6.42
CA ASP A 160 48.59 -34.99 7.46
C ASP A 160 50.06 -34.51 7.52
N GLU A 161 51.03 -35.41 7.37
CA GLU A 161 52.46 -35.08 7.31
C GLU A 161 52.82 -34.23 6.09
N ILE A 162 52.24 -34.56 4.92
CA ILE A 162 52.43 -33.85 3.66
C ILE A 162 51.78 -32.48 3.68
N VAL A 163 50.57 -32.36 4.21
CA VAL A 163 49.89 -31.08 4.41
C VAL A 163 50.70 -30.21 5.37
N THR A 164 51.22 -30.78 6.46
CA THR A 164 52.09 -30.07 7.40
C THR A 164 53.40 -29.61 6.75
N LEU A 165 54.03 -30.45 5.93
CA LEU A 165 55.26 -30.13 5.20
C LEU A 165 55.01 -29.01 4.17
N LEU A 166 53.93 -29.10 3.39
CA LEU A 166 53.54 -28.07 2.42
C LEU A 166 53.17 -26.73 3.08
N LEU A 167 52.43 -26.75 4.19
CA LEU A 167 52.05 -25.52 4.90
C LEU A 167 53.24 -24.82 5.59
N ARG A 168 54.33 -25.54 5.89
CA ARG A 168 55.62 -24.95 6.32
C ARG A 168 56.40 -24.27 5.19
N THR A 169 56.09 -24.57 3.93
CA THR A 169 56.67 -23.84 2.79
C THR A 169 55.85 -22.59 2.47
N ASP A 170 56.35 -21.71 1.60
CA ASP A 170 55.65 -20.52 1.10
C ASP A 170 54.55 -20.86 0.09
N CYS A 171 53.67 -21.81 0.44
CA CYS A 171 52.54 -22.22 -0.39
C CYS A 171 51.40 -21.18 -0.30
N LEU A 172 50.97 -20.70 -1.47
CA LEU A 172 49.92 -19.70 -1.64
C LEU A 172 48.54 -20.32 -1.39
N VAL A 173 47.86 -19.85 -0.35
CA VAL A 173 46.51 -20.31 0.03
C VAL A 173 45.41 -19.41 -0.53
N ASP A 174 45.69 -18.12 -0.75
CA ASP A 174 44.72 -17.09 -1.14
C ASP A 174 45.26 -16.15 -2.25
N GLY A 175 44.42 -15.23 -2.70
CA GLY A 175 44.73 -14.28 -3.77
C GLY A 175 44.62 -14.89 -5.17
N ILE A 176 44.87 -14.07 -6.20
CA ILE A 176 44.65 -14.43 -7.61
C ILE A 176 45.48 -15.67 -8.03
N GLU A 177 46.64 -15.87 -7.41
CA GLU A 177 47.52 -17.02 -7.64
C GLU A 177 47.20 -18.22 -6.73
N GLY A 178 46.59 -17.99 -5.57
CA GLY A 178 46.06 -19.02 -4.65
C GLY A 178 44.61 -19.44 -4.95
N GLN A 179 44.09 -19.16 -6.15
CA GLN A 179 42.73 -19.50 -6.59
C GLN A 179 42.73 -20.40 -7.83
N ASP A 180 41.72 -21.26 -7.98
CA ASP A 180 41.47 -22.04 -9.20
C ASP A 180 40.76 -21.24 -10.32
N GLU A 181 40.46 -21.90 -11.44
CA GLU A 181 39.71 -21.32 -12.57
C GLU A 181 38.31 -20.75 -12.21
N LEU A 182 37.75 -21.13 -11.05
CA LEU A 182 36.46 -20.67 -10.53
C LEU A 182 36.62 -19.68 -9.37
N GLY A 183 37.83 -19.19 -9.08
CA GLY A 183 38.11 -18.29 -7.96
C GLY A 183 38.10 -18.97 -6.59
N ARG A 184 38.06 -20.31 -6.53
CA ARG A 184 38.02 -21.06 -5.26
C ARG A 184 39.42 -21.21 -4.71
N THR A 185 39.57 -21.12 -3.39
CA THR A 185 40.82 -21.38 -2.66
C THR A 185 40.86 -22.84 -2.15
N PRO A 186 41.98 -23.36 -1.59
CA PRO A 186 42.03 -24.72 -1.02
C PRO A 186 40.98 -24.95 0.08
N LEU A 187 40.68 -23.90 0.87
CA LEU A 187 39.66 -23.95 1.92
C LEU A 187 38.26 -24.21 1.34
N HIS A 188 37.92 -23.60 0.22
CA HIS A 188 36.64 -23.83 -0.47
C HIS A 188 36.50 -25.29 -0.94
N TRP A 189 37.59 -25.90 -1.42
CA TRP A 189 37.60 -27.32 -1.81
C TRP A 189 37.49 -28.25 -0.60
N ALA A 190 38.23 -27.98 0.49
CA ALA A 190 38.12 -28.74 1.72
C ALA A 190 36.68 -28.71 2.29
N CYS A 191 36.03 -27.54 2.25
CA CYS A 191 34.63 -27.35 2.64
C CYS A 191 33.63 -28.09 1.73
N ALA A 192 33.91 -28.21 0.42
CA ALA A 192 33.06 -28.95 -0.51
C ALA A 192 33.15 -30.47 -0.29
N GLN A 193 34.36 -30.99 -0.10
CA GLN A 193 34.59 -32.44 0.00
C GLN A 193 34.35 -32.98 1.40
N GLY A 194 34.45 -32.16 2.46
CA GLY A 194 34.31 -32.58 3.85
C GLY A 194 35.66 -32.86 4.55
N ASN A 195 36.74 -32.26 4.08
CA ASN A 195 38.09 -32.54 4.57
C ASN A 195 38.38 -31.65 5.79
N TRP A 196 37.65 -31.87 6.89
CA TRP A 196 37.64 -31.05 8.12
C TRP A 196 39.04 -30.72 8.63
N ARG A 197 39.92 -31.71 8.71
CA ARG A 197 41.31 -31.56 9.19
C ARG A 197 42.14 -30.62 8.32
N LEU A 198 41.94 -30.65 7.00
CA LEU A 198 42.61 -29.72 6.08
C LEU A 198 42.06 -28.29 6.24
N ALA A 199 40.75 -28.13 6.46
CA ALA A 199 40.17 -26.82 6.76
C ALA A 199 40.72 -26.25 8.08
N GLU A 200 40.83 -27.08 9.14
CA GLU A 200 41.42 -26.71 10.43
C GLU A 200 42.88 -26.25 10.25
N LEU A 201 43.72 -27.04 9.57
CA LEU A 201 45.13 -26.70 9.34
C LEU A 201 45.32 -25.43 8.49
N LEU A 202 44.43 -25.17 7.52
CA LEU A 202 44.45 -23.96 6.70
C LEU A 202 44.08 -22.69 7.51
N LEU A 203 43.14 -22.79 8.44
CA LEU A 203 42.68 -21.68 9.29
C LEU A 203 43.61 -21.43 10.49
N THR A 204 44.16 -22.49 11.08
CA THR A 204 45.03 -22.40 12.26
C THR A 204 46.48 -22.08 11.92
N ARG A 205 46.96 -22.54 10.75
CA ARG A 205 48.33 -22.45 10.16
C ARG A 205 49.37 -21.75 11.05
N PRO A 206 50.34 -22.49 11.63
CA PRO A 206 51.33 -21.90 12.54
C PRO A 206 52.39 -21.07 11.82
N ASP A 207 52.86 -21.54 10.67
CA ASP A 207 53.94 -20.93 9.88
C ASP A 207 53.37 -20.35 8.58
N GLY A 208 53.48 -19.02 8.38
CA GLY A 208 53.00 -18.33 7.18
C GLY A 208 51.55 -17.80 7.24
N PRO A 209 51.01 -17.25 6.14
CA PRO A 209 49.70 -16.62 6.12
C PRO A 209 48.57 -17.65 6.21
N LYS A 210 47.67 -17.44 7.18
CA LYS A 210 46.43 -18.20 7.38
C LYS A 210 45.44 -18.00 6.25
N ALA A 211 44.61 -19.01 6.00
CA ALA A 211 43.54 -18.92 5.01
C ALA A 211 42.54 -17.81 5.35
N ASN A 212 42.19 -16.97 4.39
CA ASN A 212 41.11 -16.00 4.53
C ASN A 212 39.75 -16.73 4.53
N ILE A 213 39.11 -16.77 5.70
CA ILE A 213 37.87 -17.49 5.94
C ILE A 213 36.68 -16.95 5.12
N ASP A 214 36.68 -15.65 4.84
CA ASP A 214 35.70 -14.94 4.02
C ASP A 214 36.23 -14.62 2.62
N ALA A 215 37.25 -15.35 2.14
CA ALA A 215 37.56 -15.40 0.71
C ALA A 215 36.32 -15.86 -0.08
N VAL A 216 36.17 -15.39 -1.32
CA VAL A 216 35.01 -15.69 -2.17
C VAL A 216 35.41 -16.27 -3.53
N GLU A 217 34.62 -17.24 -4.02
CA GLU A 217 34.65 -17.69 -5.41
C GLU A 217 33.95 -16.69 -6.37
N LEU A 218 34.02 -16.94 -7.69
CA LEU A 218 33.50 -16.04 -8.73
C LEU A 218 32.03 -15.61 -8.56
N ARG A 219 31.20 -16.39 -7.85
CA ARG A 219 29.79 -16.07 -7.52
C ARG A 219 29.59 -15.47 -6.12
N GLY A 220 30.63 -14.94 -5.49
CA GLY A 220 30.59 -14.34 -4.16
C GLY A 220 30.36 -15.33 -3.00
N LYS A 221 30.46 -16.65 -3.23
CA LYS A 221 30.27 -17.64 -2.16
C LYS A 221 31.56 -17.81 -1.36
N THR A 222 31.45 -17.67 -0.04
CA THR A 222 32.52 -17.97 0.92
C THR A 222 32.62 -19.47 1.22
N ALA A 223 33.67 -19.88 1.94
CA ALA A 223 33.83 -21.24 2.47
C ALA A 223 32.57 -21.72 3.23
N LEU A 224 31.95 -20.83 4.04
CA LEU A 224 30.72 -21.10 4.79
C LEU A 224 29.50 -21.35 3.87
N HIS A 225 29.41 -20.67 2.73
CA HIS A 225 28.35 -20.94 1.74
C HIS A 225 28.52 -22.33 1.10
N ILE A 226 29.75 -22.80 0.90
CA ILE A 226 30.01 -24.12 0.32
C ILE A 226 29.77 -25.23 1.36
N ALA A 227 30.29 -25.09 2.58
CA ALA A 227 30.07 -26.07 3.65
C ALA A 227 28.57 -26.27 3.95
N THR A 228 27.77 -25.20 3.96
CA THR A 228 26.31 -25.27 4.12
C THR A 228 25.59 -25.89 2.92
N ALA A 229 26.03 -25.61 1.69
CA ALA A 229 25.44 -26.21 0.48
C ALA A 229 25.79 -27.71 0.27
N HIS A 230 26.82 -28.20 0.97
CA HIS A 230 27.31 -29.59 0.92
C HIS A 230 27.02 -30.39 2.21
N ASP A 231 26.18 -29.86 3.11
CA ASP A 231 25.77 -30.48 4.37
C ASP A 231 26.93 -30.88 5.30
N ARG A 232 27.94 -30.00 5.43
CA ARG A 232 29.13 -30.20 6.28
C ARG A 232 28.98 -29.48 7.62
N ALA A 233 28.09 -29.97 8.49
CA ALA A 233 27.76 -29.33 9.77
C ALA A 233 28.97 -29.17 10.71
N ASP A 234 29.89 -30.12 10.67
CA ASP A 234 31.20 -30.13 11.34
C ASP A 234 32.11 -28.98 10.87
N ILE A 235 32.22 -28.78 9.56
CA ILE A 235 33.00 -27.69 8.96
C ILE A 235 32.30 -26.34 9.14
N VAL A 236 30.97 -26.30 9.07
CA VAL A 236 30.18 -25.09 9.42
C VAL A 236 30.47 -24.66 10.85
N GLN A 237 30.51 -25.59 11.81
CA GLN A 237 30.86 -25.26 13.19
C GLN A 237 32.31 -24.79 13.33
N LEU A 238 33.28 -25.46 12.69
CA LEU A 238 34.69 -25.04 12.66
C LEU A 238 34.88 -23.62 12.10
N LEU A 239 34.22 -23.31 10.98
CA LEU A 239 34.28 -21.99 10.35
C LEU A 239 33.73 -20.90 11.29
N LEU A 240 32.61 -21.17 11.96
CA LEU A 240 32.00 -20.24 12.92
C LEU A 240 32.83 -20.08 14.21
N GLN A 241 33.64 -21.09 14.58
CA GLN A 241 34.63 -20.99 15.66
C GLN A 241 35.87 -20.16 15.28
N HIS A 242 36.06 -19.87 14.00
CA HIS A 242 37.11 -19.01 13.46
C HIS A 242 36.54 -17.69 12.88
N ASP A 243 35.43 -17.21 13.45
CA ASP A 243 34.80 -15.91 13.16
C ASP A 243 34.31 -15.70 11.70
N ALA A 244 33.99 -16.77 10.97
CA ALA A 244 33.41 -16.67 9.61
C ALA A 244 32.14 -15.79 9.57
N ALA A 245 31.99 -14.95 8.54
CA ALA A 245 30.85 -14.06 8.40
C ALA A 245 29.52 -14.81 8.17
N VAL A 246 28.81 -15.09 9.27
CA VAL A 246 27.53 -15.82 9.33
C VAL A 246 26.46 -15.27 8.38
N ASN A 247 26.50 -13.96 8.16
CA ASN A 247 25.57 -13.19 7.32
C ASN A 247 26.21 -12.69 6.02
N ALA A 248 27.31 -13.30 5.56
CA ALA A 248 27.86 -13.05 4.23
C ALA A 248 26.81 -13.29 3.13
N CYS A 249 26.92 -12.56 2.03
CA CYS A 249 26.00 -12.64 0.90
C CYS A 249 26.74 -12.99 -0.40
N SER A 250 26.34 -14.07 -1.07
CA SER A 250 26.77 -14.39 -2.43
C SER A 250 25.86 -13.77 -3.51
N ASP A 251 26.14 -14.04 -4.78
CA ASP A 251 25.32 -13.66 -5.94
C ASP A 251 23.81 -13.82 -5.65
N GLY A 252 23.03 -12.77 -5.93
CA GLY A 252 21.58 -12.77 -5.70
C GLY A 252 21.13 -12.50 -4.25
N GLY A 253 22.05 -12.22 -3.34
CA GLY A 253 21.76 -11.96 -1.92
C GLY A 253 21.58 -13.24 -1.08
N TRP A 254 22.04 -14.39 -1.59
CA TRP A 254 21.99 -15.66 -0.86
C TRP A 254 22.91 -15.62 0.34
N THR A 255 22.44 -16.13 1.48
CA THR A 255 23.23 -16.30 2.71
C THR A 255 23.41 -17.79 3.02
N PRO A 256 24.33 -18.19 3.92
CA PRO A 256 24.48 -19.59 4.33
C PRO A 256 23.19 -20.21 4.90
N LEU A 257 22.33 -19.38 5.52
CA LEU A 257 21.02 -19.79 6.02
C LEU A 257 20.01 -20.07 4.88
N HIS A 258 20.08 -19.33 3.76
CA HIS A 258 19.27 -19.66 2.57
C HIS A 258 19.69 -21.02 1.98
N ASN A 259 20.99 -21.30 1.87
CA ASN A 259 21.49 -22.60 1.40
C ASN A 259 20.98 -23.75 2.29
N ALA A 260 21.14 -23.63 3.61
CA ALA A 260 20.71 -24.64 4.57
C ALA A 260 19.18 -24.89 4.52
N CYS A 261 18.38 -23.82 4.39
CA CYS A 261 16.93 -23.90 4.27
C CYS A 261 16.43 -24.39 2.89
N GLU A 262 17.19 -24.20 1.80
CA GLU A 262 16.91 -24.85 0.50
C GLU A 262 17.14 -26.36 0.58
N ARG A 263 18.22 -26.77 1.25
CA ARG A 263 18.66 -28.17 1.33
C ARG A 263 17.90 -29.00 2.36
N GLY A 264 17.40 -28.38 3.42
CA GLY A 264 16.70 -29.08 4.52
C GLY A 264 17.59 -29.44 5.70
N CYS A 265 18.79 -28.87 5.78
CA CYS A 265 19.84 -29.22 6.75
C CYS A 265 19.52 -28.68 8.16
N GLU A 266 18.60 -29.30 8.90
CA GLU A 266 18.12 -28.80 10.20
C GLU A 266 19.26 -28.50 11.20
N ALA A 267 20.24 -29.40 11.32
CA ALA A 267 21.40 -29.20 12.20
C ALA A 267 22.16 -27.90 11.86
N ILE A 268 22.42 -27.66 10.57
CA ILE A 268 23.08 -26.46 10.06
C ILE A 268 22.22 -25.21 10.30
N VAL A 269 20.91 -25.28 10.06
CA VAL A 269 19.98 -24.18 10.36
C VAL A 269 20.03 -23.82 11.86
N ARG A 270 20.00 -24.80 12.76
CA ARG A 270 20.11 -24.57 14.21
C ARG A 270 21.48 -24.01 14.62
N ILE A 271 22.58 -24.44 13.99
CA ILE A 271 23.92 -23.89 14.22
C ILE A 271 23.98 -22.41 13.78
N LEU A 272 23.55 -22.09 12.56
CA LEU A 272 23.56 -20.72 12.02
C LEU A 272 22.68 -19.75 12.83
N LEU A 273 21.49 -20.19 13.25
CA LEU A 273 20.59 -19.37 14.08
C LEU A 273 21.18 -19.10 15.48
N ARG A 274 21.93 -20.05 16.06
CA ARG A 274 22.69 -19.83 17.31
C ARG A 274 23.85 -18.85 17.12
N ALA A 275 24.48 -18.85 15.94
CA ALA A 275 25.54 -17.92 15.56
C ALA A 275 25.03 -16.53 15.10
N GLY A 276 23.72 -16.23 15.23
CA GLY A 276 23.18 -14.90 14.90
C GLY A 276 22.84 -14.67 13.42
N ALA A 277 22.61 -15.74 12.64
CA ALA A 277 22.14 -15.61 11.27
C ALA A 277 20.79 -14.86 11.21
N HIS A 278 20.67 -13.90 10.28
CA HIS A 278 19.50 -13.05 10.11
C HIS A 278 18.35 -13.85 9.46
N ILE A 279 17.46 -14.39 10.30
CA ILE A 279 16.33 -15.26 9.89
C ILE A 279 15.39 -14.64 8.86
N ASN A 280 15.26 -13.31 8.87
CA ASN A 280 14.41 -12.54 7.94
C ASN A 280 15.18 -11.93 6.76
N SER A 281 16.42 -12.37 6.48
CA SER A 281 17.17 -11.95 5.29
C SER A 281 16.36 -12.24 4.02
N GLN A 282 16.52 -11.39 2.99
CA GLN A 282 15.82 -11.50 1.71
C GLN A 282 16.80 -11.54 0.55
N LEU A 283 16.57 -12.47 -0.38
CA LEU A 283 17.20 -12.48 -1.70
C LEU A 283 16.72 -11.27 -2.53
N LEU A 284 17.37 -10.97 -3.66
CA LEU A 284 16.97 -9.87 -4.57
C LEU A 284 15.53 -9.98 -5.11
N ASN A 285 14.91 -11.16 -5.06
CA ASN A 285 13.51 -11.40 -5.44
C ASN A 285 12.53 -11.42 -4.25
N GLY A 286 12.95 -10.98 -3.05
CA GLY A 286 12.13 -10.88 -1.84
C GLY A 286 11.93 -12.19 -1.07
N VAL A 287 12.41 -13.32 -1.59
CA VAL A 287 12.36 -14.65 -0.96
C VAL A 287 13.21 -14.67 0.31
N THR A 288 12.72 -15.30 1.39
CA THR A 288 13.43 -15.50 2.67
C THR A 288 13.79 -16.98 2.89
N PRO A 289 14.62 -17.35 3.90
CA PRO A 289 14.90 -18.76 4.19
C PRO A 289 13.63 -19.59 4.48
N LEU A 290 12.61 -18.98 5.10
CA LEU A 290 11.31 -19.63 5.35
C LEU A 290 10.56 -19.97 4.05
N HIS A 291 10.65 -19.12 3.01
CA HIS A 291 10.07 -19.42 1.69
C HIS A 291 10.76 -20.64 1.04
N LEU A 292 12.09 -20.75 1.16
CA LEU A 292 12.87 -21.87 0.61
C LEU A 292 12.56 -23.18 1.32
N ALA A 293 12.52 -23.18 2.66
CA ALA A 293 12.14 -24.35 3.45
C ALA A 293 10.70 -24.82 3.16
N ALA A 294 9.78 -23.86 3.02
CA ALA A 294 8.37 -24.12 2.70
C ALA A 294 8.14 -24.64 1.28
N GLN A 295 8.93 -24.17 0.30
CA GLN A 295 8.97 -24.71 -1.07
C GLN A 295 9.59 -26.12 -1.10
N GLY A 296 10.72 -26.30 -0.40
CA GLY A 296 11.46 -27.55 -0.30
C GLY A 296 10.65 -28.70 0.28
N GLY A 297 9.78 -28.43 1.26
CA GLY A 297 9.03 -29.46 1.99
C GLY A 297 9.67 -29.83 3.33
N HIS A 298 10.59 -29.02 3.83
CA HIS A 298 11.45 -29.32 4.98
C HIS A 298 10.76 -28.99 6.31
N THR A 299 9.89 -29.89 6.79
CA THR A 299 9.03 -29.65 7.96
C THR A 299 9.79 -29.28 9.23
N GLU A 300 10.90 -29.97 9.53
CA GLU A 300 11.65 -29.74 10.77
C GLU A 300 12.47 -28.45 10.72
N VAL A 301 12.95 -28.06 9.53
CA VAL A 301 13.50 -26.71 9.30
C VAL A 301 12.44 -25.64 9.52
N VAL A 302 11.22 -25.82 9.00
CA VAL A 302 10.13 -24.84 9.23
C VAL A 302 9.76 -24.76 10.71
N LYS A 303 9.72 -25.88 11.46
CA LYS A 303 9.55 -25.86 12.92
C LYS A 303 10.67 -25.08 13.62
N GLY A 304 11.94 -25.41 13.32
CA GLY A 304 13.12 -24.74 13.89
C GLY A 304 13.21 -23.24 13.57
N LEU A 305 12.63 -22.81 12.44
CA LEU A 305 12.42 -21.39 12.15
C LEU A 305 11.25 -20.79 12.96
N LEU A 306 10.13 -21.50 13.10
CA LEU A 306 8.94 -21.05 13.84
C LEU A 306 9.15 -20.94 15.36
N GLU A 307 10.12 -21.67 15.92
CA GLU A 307 10.62 -21.52 17.30
C GLU A 307 11.17 -20.11 17.59
N ARG A 308 11.50 -19.32 16.55
CA ARG A 308 12.07 -17.97 16.70
C ARG A 308 10.97 -16.89 16.78
N PRO A 309 10.91 -16.10 17.87
CA PRO A 309 9.88 -15.06 18.01
C PRO A 309 10.09 -13.91 17.02
N ASP A 310 11.33 -13.68 16.57
CA ASP A 310 11.70 -12.65 15.61
C ASP A 310 11.33 -12.98 14.15
N LEU A 311 10.80 -14.18 13.86
CA LEU A 311 10.41 -14.61 12.51
C LEU A 311 9.16 -13.88 11.98
N LYS A 312 9.31 -13.18 10.85
CA LYS A 312 8.21 -12.56 10.09
C LYS A 312 7.50 -13.60 9.21
N ARG A 313 6.57 -14.36 9.81
CA ARG A 313 5.83 -15.47 9.18
C ARG A 313 5.11 -15.12 7.85
N ARG A 314 4.69 -13.87 7.63
CA ARG A 314 3.91 -13.41 6.46
C ARG A 314 4.63 -12.43 5.52
N VAL A 315 5.96 -12.48 5.42
CA VAL A 315 6.68 -11.75 4.35
C VAL A 315 6.17 -12.21 2.98
N ARG A 316 6.05 -11.29 2.02
CA ARG A 316 5.76 -11.58 0.60
C ARG A 316 7.03 -11.42 -0.22
N ASP A 317 7.25 -12.31 -1.19
CA ASP A 317 8.25 -12.14 -2.24
C ASP A 317 7.82 -11.09 -3.29
N ASN A 318 8.70 -10.79 -4.25
CA ASN A 318 8.41 -9.80 -5.31
C ASN A 318 7.27 -10.22 -6.25
N PHE A 319 6.77 -11.45 -6.17
CA PHE A 319 5.59 -11.96 -6.87
C PHE A 319 4.34 -11.93 -5.98
N GLY A 320 4.43 -11.30 -4.80
CA GLY A 320 3.37 -11.22 -3.80
C GLY A 320 3.14 -12.51 -3.02
N SER A 321 3.92 -13.57 -3.25
CA SER A 321 3.67 -14.88 -2.63
C SER A 321 4.33 -14.97 -1.25
N THR A 322 3.62 -15.53 -0.27
CA THR A 322 4.12 -15.80 1.08
C THR A 322 4.73 -17.22 1.19
N PRO A 323 5.41 -17.58 2.28
CA PRO A 323 5.88 -18.96 2.49
C PRO A 323 4.73 -19.97 2.52
N PHE A 324 3.56 -19.57 3.03
CA PHE A 324 2.32 -20.35 2.98
C PHE A 324 1.89 -20.63 1.53
N LEU A 325 1.85 -19.60 0.68
CA LEU A 325 1.52 -19.75 -0.75
C LEU A 325 2.56 -20.57 -1.51
N ARG A 326 3.85 -20.48 -1.14
CA ARG A 326 4.91 -21.35 -1.68
C ARG A 326 4.70 -22.82 -1.27
N ALA A 327 4.37 -23.09 -0.01
CA ALA A 327 4.02 -24.45 0.44
C ALA A 327 2.82 -25.02 -0.35
N ALA A 328 1.76 -24.23 -0.55
CA ALA A 328 0.59 -24.66 -1.29
C ALA A 328 0.89 -24.90 -2.79
N GLN A 329 1.60 -23.98 -3.44
CA GLN A 329 2.01 -24.10 -4.84
C GLN A 329 2.89 -25.35 -5.10
N PHE A 330 3.73 -25.73 -4.14
CA PHE A 330 4.55 -26.94 -4.19
C PHE A 330 3.91 -28.15 -3.48
N LYS A 331 2.60 -28.08 -3.18
CA LYS A 331 1.74 -29.14 -2.63
C LYS A 331 2.23 -29.74 -1.29
N ARG A 332 2.97 -28.94 -0.49
CA ARG A 332 3.55 -29.31 0.81
C ARG A 332 2.51 -29.22 1.94
N LYS A 333 1.51 -30.12 1.91
CA LYS A 333 0.32 -30.08 2.81
C LYS A 333 0.65 -29.90 4.29
N ASP A 334 1.67 -30.57 4.81
CA ASP A 334 2.07 -30.49 6.21
C ASP A 334 2.58 -29.08 6.60
N ILE A 335 3.26 -28.40 5.68
CA ILE A 335 3.75 -27.03 5.87
C ILE A 335 2.63 -26.01 5.64
N VAL A 336 1.71 -26.27 4.70
CA VAL A 336 0.49 -25.46 4.55
C VAL A 336 -0.30 -25.46 5.86
N LEU A 337 -0.46 -26.62 6.50
CA LEU A 337 -1.07 -26.72 7.83
C LEU A 337 -0.23 -25.99 8.89
N LEU A 338 1.08 -26.26 8.99
CA LEU A 338 1.95 -25.66 10.01
C LEU A 338 2.01 -24.11 9.95
N LEU A 339 1.96 -23.54 8.74
CA LEU A 339 1.95 -22.09 8.50
C LEU A 339 0.54 -21.47 8.50
N ALA A 340 -0.52 -22.26 8.69
CA ALA A 340 -1.89 -21.74 8.67
C ALA A 340 -2.12 -20.75 9.83
N PRO A 341 -2.80 -19.60 9.60
CA PRO A 341 -3.06 -18.60 10.64
C PRO A 341 -3.72 -19.17 11.89
N PHE A 342 -4.68 -20.09 11.72
CA PHE A 342 -5.41 -20.70 12.84
C PHE A 342 -4.61 -21.70 13.67
N ASN A 343 -3.46 -22.17 13.17
CA ASN A 343 -2.56 -23.02 13.95
C ASN A 343 -1.55 -22.22 14.80
N ASN A 344 -1.43 -20.91 14.57
CA ASN A 344 -0.43 -20.04 15.20
C ASN A 344 -1.03 -19.16 16.33
N VAL A 345 -2.03 -19.67 17.06
CA VAL A 345 -2.81 -18.94 18.10
C VAL A 345 -1.92 -18.35 19.21
N GLU A 346 -0.83 -19.03 19.56
CA GLU A 346 0.17 -18.57 20.53
C GLU A 346 0.86 -17.25 20.14
N SER A 347 0.89 -16.92 18.84
CA SER A 347 1.45 -15.66 18.33
C SER A 347 0.46 -14.49 18.30
N LEU A 348 -0.80 -14.69 18.74
CA LEU A 348 -1.79 -13.62 18.89
C LEU A 348 -1.64 -12.94 20.26
N SER A 349 -1.81 -11.62 20.30
CA SER A 349 -1.96 -10.87 21.56
C SER A 349 -3.21 -11.35 22.32
N ASP A 350 -3.19 -11.24 23.65
CA ASP A 350 -4.34 -11.63 24.48
C ASP A 350 -5.56 -10.75 24.22
N ASP A 351 -5.40 -9.44 23.96
CA ASP A 351 -6.51 -8.57 23.52
C ASP A 351 -7.20 -9.10 22.25
N VAL A 352 -6.46 -9.75 21.33
CA VAL A 352 -7.02 -10.35 20.10
C VAL A 352 -7.78 -11.64 20.39
N LYS A 353 -7.36 -12.42 21.40
CA LYS A 353 -8.06 -13.62 21.86
C LYS A 353 -9.37 -13.22 22.54
N ASP A 354 -9.31 -12.26 23.47
CA ASP A 354 -10.47 -11.74 24.17
C ASP A 354 -11.48 -11.08 23.21
N ALA A 355 -11.01 -10.23 22.30
CA ALA A 355 -11.87 -9.59 21.30
C ALA A 355 -12.53 -10.61 20.33
N SER A 356 -11.87 -11.71 19.98
CA SER A 356 -12.49 -12.76 19.17
C SER A 356 -13.36 -13.73 19.98
N ALA A 357 -13.16 -13.84 21.30
CA ALA A 357 -14.03 -14.57 22.20
C ALA A 357 -15.34 -13.79 22.51
N ALA A 358 -15.28 -12.46 22.57
CA ALA A 358 -16.39 -11.59 22.97
C ALA A 358 -17.42 -11.25 21.86
N PHE A 359 -17.21 -11.74 20.63
CA PHE A 359 -18.10 -11.55 19.48
C PHE A 359 -18.57 -12.89 18.94
N ASP A 360 -19.86 -13.01 18.63
CA ASP A 360 -20.44 -14.21 17.99
C ASP A 360 -20.52 -14.06 16.46
N ALA A 361 -19.90 -14.99 15.76
CA ALA A 361 -20.20 -15.25 14.35
C ALA A 361 -21.53 -16.01 14.22
N THR A 362 -22.25 -15.77 13.13
CA THR A 362 -23.46 -16.52 12.79
C THR A 362 -23.18 -17.44 11.61
N VAL A 363 -23.48 -18.73 11.77
CA VAL A 363 -23.36 -19.76 10.73
C VAL A 363 -24.75 -20.28 10.41
N VAL A 364 -25.13 -20.30 9.13
CA VAL A 364 -26.42 -20.81 8.66
C VAL A 364 -26.17 -21.93 7.65
N ASP A 365 -26.64 -23.13 7.97
CA ASP A 365 -26.64 -24.26 7.04
C ASP A 365 -27.97 -24.28 6.25
N PHE A 366 -27.87 -24.32 4.91
CA PHE A 366 -29.00 -24.41 3.98
C PHE A 366 -29.10 -25.82 3.37
N GLY A 367 -30.31 -26.27 3.03
CA GLY A 367 -30.54 -27.54 2.33
C GLY A 367 -31.94 -28.09 2.60
N ASN A 368 -32.09 -29.42 2.51
CA ASN A 368 -33.35 -30.14 2.70
C ASN A 368 -33.82 -30.19 4.17
N PHE A 369 -34.10 -29.03 4.75
CA PHE A 369 -34.71 -28.87 6.07
C PHE A 369 -36.19 -28.51 5.91
N HIS A 370 -37.09 -29.46 6.22
CA HIS A 370 -38.53 -29.36 5.92
C HIS A 370 -39.31 -28.22 6.61
N ASN A 371 -38.69 -27.30 7.34
CA ASN A 371 -39.37 -26.12 7.91
C ASN A 371 -38.49 -24.86 8.02
N GLU A 372 -37.25 -24.95 8.52
CA GLU A 372 -36.40 -23.79 8.84
C GLU A 372 -34.90 -24.06 8.60
N ASN A 373 -34.14 -23.02 8.22
CA ASN A 373 -32.69 -23.10 8.04
C ASN A 373 -31.96 -23.16 9.39
N ARG A 374 -30.84 -23.91 9.46
CA ARG A 374 -30.14 -24.16 10.73
C ARG A 374 -29.17 -23.02 11.07
N VAL A 375 -29.68 -22.02 11.79
CA VAL A 375 -28.89 -20.91 12.35
C VAL A 375 -28.16 -21.36 13.63
N LYS A 376 -26.86 -21.04 13.73
CA LYS A 376 -26.01 -21.25 14.91
C LYS A 376 -25.23 -19.96 15.19
N ARG A 377 -25.18 -19.53 16.45
CA ARG A 377 -24.27 -18.48 16.94
C ARG A 377 -23.14 -19.13 17.73
N MET A 378 -21.91 -18.63 17.56
CA MET A 378 -20.69 -19.14 18.19
C MET A 378 -19.61 -18.06 18.18
N SER A 379 -18.73 -18.03 19.19
CA SER A 379 -17.67 -17.02 19.23
C SER A 379 -16.77 -17.09 17.99
N VAL A 380 -16.32 -15.92 17.52
CA VAL A 380 -15.38 -15.80 16.39
C VAL A 380 -14.10 -16.60 16.68
N PHE A 381 -13.65 -16.64 17.93
CA PHE A 381 -12.54 -17.48 18.37
C PHE A 381 -12.80 -18.98 18.12
N ASN A 382 -13.98 -19.50 18.48
CA ASN A 382 -14.30 -20.91 18.27
C ASN A 382 -14.47 -21.25 16.77
N LEU A 383 -14.97 -20.32 15.97
CA LEU A 383 -15.08 -20.46 14.51
C LEU A 383 -13.70 -20.51 13.83
N LEU A 384 -12.77 -19.62 14.21
CA LEU A 384 -11.48 -19.44 13.54
C LEU A 384 -10.36 -20.31 14.13
N TYR A 385 -10.26 -20.36 15.45
CA TYR A 385 -9.11 -20.90 16.21
C TYR A 385 -9.47 -22.13 17.07
N GLY A 386 -10.76 -22.39 17.29
CA GLY A 386 -11.24 -23.48 18.14
C GLY A 386 -10.79 -24.87 17.69
N ARG A 387 -10.38 -25.71 18.66
CA ARG A 387 -10.07 -27.13 18.47
C ARG A 387 -11.26 -28.00 18.82
N ASP A 388 -11.38 -29.12 18.13
CA ASP A 388 -12.32 -30.17 18.48
C ASP A 388 -11.95 -30.76 19.86
N PRO A 389 -12.86 -30.78 20.86
CA PRO A 389 -12.53 -31.19 22.22
C PRO A 389 -12.20 -32.70 22.34
N GLU A 390 -12.66 -33.53 21.41
CA GLU A 390 -12.33 -34.96 21.37
C GLU A 390 -11.02 -35.21 20.62
N ASN A 391 -10.68 -34.34 19.66
CA ASN A 391 -9.48 -34.47 18.84
C ASN A 391 -8.77 -33.12 18.61
N PRO A 392 -7.81 -32.73 19.46
CA PRO A 392 -7.09 -31.46 19.35
C PRO A 392 -6.34 -31.21 18.02
N ARG A 393 -6.16 -32.23 17.17
CA ARG A 393 -5.58 -32.07 15.81
C ARG A 393 -6.61 -31.54 14.80
N LYS A 394 -7.90 -31.67 15.10
CA LYS A 394 -9.03 -31.23 14.28
C LYS A 394 -9.56 -29.87 14.77
N GLN A 395 -10.17 -29.10 13.87
CA GLN A 395 -10.80 -27.82 14.19
C GLN A 395 -12.23 -28.05 14.71
N ALA A 396 -12.69 -27.24 15.66
CA ALA A 396 -14.01 -27.38 16.29
C ALA A 396 -15.18 -27.26 15.29
N VAL A 397 -14.98 -26.43 14.27
CA VAL A 397 -15.96 -26.07 13.25
C VAL A 397 -15.26 -26.11 11.90
N THR A 398 -15.90 -26.64 10.85
CA THR A 398 -15.41 -26.54 9.47
C THR A 398 -16.02 -25.32 8.78
N THR A 399 -15.29 -24.67 7.87
CA THR A 399 -15.88 -23.68 6.96
C THR A 399 -16.80 -24.34 5.93
N VAL A 400 -16.36 -25.39 5.25
CA VAL A 400 -17.14 -26.14 4.26
C VAL A 400 -18.04 -27.17 4.97
N PRO A 401 -19.31 -27.39 4.56
CA PRO A 401 -20.13 -28.50 5.06
C PRO A 401 -19.47 -29.87 4.77
N ALA A 402 -19.27 -30.68 5.81
CA ALA A 402 -18.62 -31.98 5.68
C ALA A 402 -19.58 -33.07 5.16
N ASP A 403 -19.77 -33.15 3.83
CA ASP A 403 -20.48 -34.20 3.08
C ASP A 403 -21.83 -34.66 3.68
N SER A 404 -22.57 -33.73 4.28
CA SER A 404 -23.92 -33.98 4.80
C SER A 404 -24.92 -33.96 3.65
N ARG A 405 -25.61 -35.09 3.41
CA ARG A 405 -26.67 -35.25 2.38
C ARG A 405 -27.90 -34.34 2.57
N ALA A 406 -27.91 -33.48 3.59
CA ALA A 406 -28.98 -32.54 3.91
C ALA A 406 -28.52 -31.08 3.89
N THR A 407 -27.27 -30.79 3.51
CA THR A 407 -26.71 -29.43 3.44
C THR A 407 -26.14 -29.14 2.06
N ASP A 408 -26.75 -28.19 1.36
CA ASP A 408 -26.42 -27.86 -0.02
C ASP A 408 -25.35 -26.75 -0.06
N PHE A 409 -25.50 -25.73 0.79
CA PHE A 409 -24.51 -24.66 0.97
C PHE A 409 -24.56 -24.05 2.39
N ARG A 410 -23.57 -23.22 2.73
CA ARG A 410 -23.46 -22.53 4.02
C ARG A 410 -23.22 -21.04 3.85
N TRP A 411 -23.81 -20.27 4.77
CA TRP A 411 -23.45 -18.88 5.02
C TRP A 411 -22.71 -18.74 6.34
N ILE A 412 -21.63 -17.95 6.36
CA ILE A 412 -20.92 -17.52 7.56
C ILE A 412 -20.89 -15.99 7.58
N HIS A 413 -21.41 -15.40 8.65
CA HIS A 413 -21.38 -13.96 8.89
C HIS A 413 -20.45 -13.62 10.06
N LEU A 414 -19.51 -12.69 9.81
CA LEU A 414 -18.63 -12.10 10.81
C LEU A 414 -19.16 -10.72 11.26
N PRO A 415 -19.29 -10.47 12.58
CA PRO A 415 -19.98 -9.29 13.13
C PRO A 415 -19.15 -8.00 13.14
N ALA A 416 -17.97 -7.98 12.51
CA ALA A 416 -17.13 -6.79 12.35
C ALA A 416 -16.19 -6.93 11.15
N ASN A 417 -15.94 -5.81 10.45
CA ASN A 417 -15.05 -5.71 9.29
C ASN A 417 -13.57 -5.74 9.67
N ASN A 418 -13.17 -6.87 10.27
CA ASN A 418 -11.82 -7.18 10.69
C ASN A 418 -11.13 -8.06 9.65
N MET A 419 -10.10 -7.50 8.99
CA MET A 419 -9.34 -8.16 7.94
C MET A 419 -8.72 -9.49 8.38
N ALA A 420 -8.20 -9.57 9.61
CA ALA A 420 -7.53 -10.76 10.12
C ALA A 420 -8.50 -11.94 10.34
N TRP A 421 -9.77 -11.64 10.68
CA TRP A 421 -10.83 -12.64 10.81
C TRP A 421 -11.22 -13.22 9.45
N VAL A 422 -11.42 -12.35 8.44
CA VAL A 422 -11.72 -12.77 7.07
C VAL A 422 -10.55 -13.58 6.48
N GLU A 423 -9.32 -13.08 6.57
CA GLU A 423 -8.13 -13.76 6.05
C GLU A 423 -7.94 -15.15 6.68
N ALA A 424 -8.14 -15.29 8.00
CA ALA A 424 -8.11 -16.59 8.68
C ALA A 424 -9.21 -17.54 8.17
N LEU A 425 -10.43 -17.03 7.97
CA LEU A 425 -11.58 -17.81 7.49
C LEU A 425 -11.40 -18.25 6.02
N LEU A 426 -10.94 -17.37 5.14
CA LEU A 426 -10.65 -17.72 3.74
C LEU A 426 -9.48 -18.71 3.65
N THR A 427 -8.44 -18.53 4.46
CA THR A 427 -7.31 -19.48 4.51
C THR A 427 -7.75 -20.86 5.00
N LYS A 428 -8.69 -20.90 5.95
CA LYS A 428 -9.32 -22.13 6.43
C LYS A 428 -10.14 -22.83 5.34
N SER A 429 -11.00 -22.10 4.63
CA SER A 429 -11.75 -22.62 3.48
C SER A 429 -10.81 -23.22 2.43
N PHE A 430 -9.79 -22.47 2.02
CA PHE A 430 -8.80 -22.91 1.04
C PHE A 430 -8.07 -24.19 1.45
N ILE A 431 -7.79 -24.41 2.74
CA ILE A 431 -7.15 -25.62 3.25
C ILE A 431 -8.14 -26.81 3.32
N GLU A 432 -9.39 -26.56 3.70
CA GLU A 432 -10.45 -27.58 3.68
C GLU A 432 -10.76 -28.04 2.24
N GLU A 433 -10.67 -27.14 1.26
CA GLU A 433 -10.68 -27.38 -0.19
C GLU A 433 -9.33 -27.97 -0.72
N GLY A 434 -8.52 -28.57 0.15
CA GLY A 434 -7.30 -29.30 -0.20
C GLY A 434 -6.05 -28.46 -0.51
N ALA A 435 -6.16 -27.12 -0.45
CA ALA A 435 -5.13 -26.14 -0.80
C ALA A 435 -4.62 -26.25 -2.26
N HIS A 436 -5.55 -26.46 -3.20
CA HIS A 436 -5.24 -26.65 -4.63
C HIS A 436 -5.41 -25.38 -5.47
N ASP A 437 -6.44 -24.57 -5.19
CA ASP A 437 -6.82 -23.37 -5.95
C ASP A 437 -5.94 -22.13 -5.63
N VAL A 438 -4.62 -22.27 -5.75
CA VAL A 438 -3.64 -21.26 -5.32
C VAL A 438 -3.83 -19.91 -6.02
N ASP A 439 -4.18 -19.92 -7.30
CA ASP A 439 -4.36 -18.67 -8.06
C ASP A 439 -5.75 -18.03 -7.82
N GLY A 440 -6.79 -18.83 -7.56
CA GLY A 440 -8.08 -18.35 -7.04
C GLY A 440 -7.93 -17.72 -5.65
N PHE A 441 -7.15 -18.34 -4.76
CA PHE A 441 -6.86 -17.80 -3.43
C PHE A 441 -5.94 -16.56 -3.48
N LYS A 442 -4.95 -16.49 -4.38
CA LYS A 442 -4.23 -15.24 -4.68
C LYS A 442 -5.15 -14.16 -5.25
N GLY A 443 -6.23 -14.55 -5.96
CA GLY A 443 -7.31 -13.65 -6.37
C GLY A 443 -8.04 -13.04 -5.17
N LEU A 444 -8.44 -13.90 -4.22
CA LEU A 444 -9.06 -13.48 -2.96
C LEU A 444 -8.15 -12.56 -2.14
N GLU A 445 -6.88 -12.91 -1.93
CA GLU A 445 -5.92 -12.03 -1.23
C GLU A 445 -5.75 -10.68 -1.93
N LYS A 446 -5.80 -10.62 -3.27
CA LYS A 446 -5.73 -9.36 -4.02
C LYS A 446 -6.93 -8.45 -3.77
N SER A 447 -8.11 -8.98 -3.41
CA SER A 447 -9.26 -8.14 -3.05
C SER A 447 -8.94 -7.23 -1.86
N PHE A 448 -8.12 -7.68 -0.91
CA PHE A 448 -7.72 -6.90 0.25
C PHE A 448 -6.81 -5.70 -0.10
N ASN A 449 -6.18 -5.69 -1.28
CA ASN A 449 -5.38 -4.55 -1.75
C ASN A 449 -6.25 -3.36 -2.23
N TYR A 450 -7.57 -3.52 -2.35
CA TYR A 450 -8.50 -2.42 -2.63
C TYR A 450 -8.81 -1.56 -1.40
N GLN A 451 -8.15 -1.83 -0.26
CA GLN A 451 -8.19 -0.99 0.93
C GLN A 451 -7.63 0.41 0.63
N HIS A 452 -8.44 1.44 0.88
CA HIS A 452 -7.97 2.81 1.04
C HIS A 452 -7.43 3.02 2.47
N ARG A 453 -6.30 3.72 2.58
CA ARG A 453 -5.70 4.14 3.86
C ARG A 453 -5.52 5.66 3.85
N GLY A 454 -6.09 6.34 4.85
CA GLY A 454 -5.86 7.76 5.11
C GLY A 454 -4.94 7.96 6.32
N GLN A 455 -5.09 9.10 7.00
CA GLN A 455 -4.18 9.53 8.09
C GLN A 455 -4.57 9.05 9.50
N LYS A 456 -5.85 8.78 9.75
CA LYS A 456 -6.40 8.35 11.06
C LYS A 456 -6.89 6.91 11.01
N ILE A 457 -7.07 6.20 12.13
CA ILE A 457 -7.46 4.78 12.07
C ILE A 457 -8.86 4.57 11.45
N HIS A 458 -9.83 5.43 11.76
CA HIS A 458 -11.16 5.38 11.14
C HIS A 458 -11.16 5.71 9.63
N SER A 459 -10.06 6.26 9.09
CA SER A 459 -9.92 6.56 7.65
C SER A 459 -9.68 5.35 6.76
N HIS A 460 -9.55 4.14 7.32
CA HIS A 460 -9.51 2.88 6.56
C HIS A 460 -10.90 2.50 6.01
N PHE A 461 -11.03 2.28 4.69
CA PHE A 461 -12.24 1.75 4.03
C PHE A 461 -11.88 0.85 2.85
N MET A 462 -12.74 -0.10 2.47
CA MET A 462 -12.66 -0.73 1.15
C MET A 462 -13.27 0.18 0.10
N ARG A 463 -12.66 0.25 -1.09
CA ARG A 463 -13.32 0.90 -2.22
C ARG A 463 -14.53 0.05 -2.67
N PRO A 464 -15.64 0.68 -3.11
CA PRO A 464 -16.74 -0.04 -3.75
C PRO A 464 -16.22 -0.88 -4.91
N LEU A 465 -16.63 -2.16 -4.95
CA LEU A 465 -16.04 -3.16 -5.83
C LEU A 465 -17.01 -4.33 -6.05
N CYS A 466 -17.10 -4.82 -7.29
CA CYS A 466 -17.44 -6.21 -7.55
C CYS A 466 -16.39 -6.81 -8.48
N GLN A 467 -15.86 -7.98 -8.13
CA GLN A 467 -14.91 -8.73 -8.95
C GLN A 467 -15.18 -10.23 -8.86
N HIS A 468 -14.87 -10.95 -9.93
CA HIS A 468 -14.85 -12.41 -9.93
C HIS A 468 -13.47 -12.93 -10.33
N THR A 469 -13.12 -14.12 -9.85
CA THR A 469 -11.93 -14.87 -10.27
C THR A 469 -12.33 -16.32 -10.54
N PRO A 470 -11.91 -16.92 -11.67
CA PRO A 470 -12.23 -18.33 -11.96
C PRO A 470 -11.53 -19.24 -10.96
N ARG A 471 -12.20 -20.32 -10.54
CA ARG A 471 -11.56 -21.36 -9.73
C ARG A 471 -10.88 -22.39 -10.64
N SER A 472 -9.79 -22.98 -10.18
CA SER A 472 -9.24 -24.19 -10.78
C SER A 472 -10.04 -25.43 -10.34
N PHE A 473 -10.28 -26.35 -11.27
CA PHE A 473 -11.29 -27.41 -11.12
C PHE A 473 -10.80 -28.58 -10.23
N GLU A 474 -11.69 -29.16 -9.42
CA GLU A 474 -11.37 -30.37 -8.65
C GLU A 474 -11.32 -31.60 -9.57
N ARG A 475 -10.17 -32.28 -9.59
CA ARG A 475 -10.05 -33.62 -10.21
C ARG A 475 -10.95 -34.69 -9.55
N ARG A 476 -11.52 -34.36 -8.39
CA ARG A 476 -12.44 -35.20 -7.62
C ARG A 476 -13.83 -35.30 -8.25
N GLU A 477 -14.21 -34.36 -9.12
CA GLU A 477 -15.43 -34.47 -9.91
C GLU A 477 -15.23 -35.33 -11.15
N GLU A 478 -14.01 -35.47 -11.70
CA GLU A 478 -13.72 -36.50 -12.73
C GLU A 478 -14.10 -37.90 -12.20
N GLU A 479 -13.63 -38.28 -11.00
CA GLU A 479 -13.99 -39.58 -10.39
C GLU A 479 -15.49 -39.74 -10.05
N LYS A 480 -16.24 -38.65 -9.86
CA LYS A 480 -17.71 -38.71 -9.66
C LYS A 480 -18.45 -38.81 -11.00
N LEU A 481 -18.02 -38.07 -12.01
CA LEU A 481 -18.62 -38.07 -13.35
C LEU A 481 -18.34 -39.36 -14.10
N GLU A 482 -17.13 -39.93 -14.01
CA GLU A 482 -16.82 -41.26 -14.54
C GLU A 482 -17.68 -42.36 -13.89
N ARG A 483 -17.96 -42.25 -12.58
CA ARG A 483 -18.87 -43.15 -11.85
C ARG A 483 -20.36 -42.94 -12.16
N GLN A 484 -20.75 -41.79 -12.73
CA GLN A 484 -22.12 -41.54 -13.19
C GLN A 484 -22.30 -41.87 -14.68
N GLN A 485 -21.25 -41.72 -15.49
CA GLN A 485 -21.27 -42.08 -16.92
C GLN A 485 -21.15 -43.59 -17.15
N SER A 486 -20.59 -44.34 -16.19
CA SER A 486 -20.54 -45.81 -16.24
C SER A 486 -21.88 -46.51 -15.96
N ASP A 487 -22.88 -45.80 -15.40
CA ASP A 487 -24.24 -46.32 -15.15
C ASP A 487 -25.22 -46.11 -16.34
N ILE A 488 -24.79 -45.52 -17.47
CA ILE A 488 -25.62 -45.33 -18.67
C ILE A 488 -25.05 -46.16 -19.84
N ALA A 489 -25.48 -47.41 -19.95
CA ALA A 489 -25.18 -48.26 -21.10
C ALA A 489 -26.04 -47.85 -22.33
N PRO A 490 -25.45 -47.59 -23.52
CA PRO A 490 -26.21 -47.25 -24.72
C PRO A 490 -26.93 -48.48 -25.31
N SER A 491 -28.22 -48.32 -25.59
CA SER A 491 -29.05 -49.36 -26.23
C SER A 491 -28.72 -49.49 -27.72
N ILE A 492 -28.28 -50.66 -28.15
CA ILE A 492 -28.14 -51.01 -29.57
C ILE A 492 -29.48 -51.55 -30.07
N MET A 493 -30.04 -50.93 -31.11
CA MET A 493 -31.14 -51.52 -31.89
C MET A 493 -30.60 -52.68 -32.72
N THR A 494 -31.25 -53.84 -32.59
CA THR A 494 -30.89 -55.10 -33.26
C THR A 494 -32.01 -55.57 -34.18
N ASP A 495 -31.66 -56.12 -35.34
CA ASP A 495 -32.57 -56.93 -36.16
C ASP A 495 -31.96 -58.31 -36.44
N THR A 496 -32.45 -59.35 -35.74
CA THR A 496 -32.88 -60.66 -36.28
C THR A 496 -33.18 -61.70 -35.17
N SER A 497 -34.47 -62.09 -35.07
CA SER A 497 -35.02 -63.37 -34.56
C SER A 497 -34.11 -64.37 -33.81
N SER A 498 -34.23 -64.56 -32.48
CA SER A 498 -35.25 -65.37 -31.73
C SER A 498 -35.11 -66.91 -31.89
N THR A 499 -35.09 -67.76 -30.85
CA THR A 499 -36.18 -67.94 -29.85
C THR A 499 -35.83 -68.70 -28.53
N TYR A 500 -36.58 -68.39 -27.46
CA TYR A 500 -36.97 -69.19 -26.25
C TYR A 500 -35.98 -69.66 -25.13
N ARG A 501 -36.17 -69.08 -23.92
CA ARG A 501 -36.30 -69.62 -22.53
C ARG A 501 -35.51 -70.91 -22.11
N LYS A 502 -34.95 -71.05 -20.88
CA LYS A 502 -35.33 -70.50 -19.55
C LYS A 502 -34.24 -70.73 -18.45
N GLN A 503 -34.27 -69.90 -17.38
CA GLN A 503 -33.86 -70.14 -15.97
C GLN A 503 -32.37 -70.27 -15.50
N LYS A 504 -32.03 -69.41 -14.51
CA LYS A 504 -31.14 -69.52 -13.31
C LYS A 504 -29.73 -70.15 -13.40
N GLY A 505 -28.75 -69.50 -12.75
CA GLY A 505 -27.39 -70.02 -12.44
C GLY A 505 -27.33 -70.88 -11.16
N PRO A 506 -26.17 -71.06 -10.46
CA PRO A 506 -25.06 -70.09 -10.35
C PRO A 506 -23.61 -70.66 -10.36
N SER A 507 -22.64 -69.76 -10.13
CA SER A 507 -21.39 -69.95 -9.36
C SER A 507 -20.22 -70.86 -9.83
N SER A 508 -19.05 -70.21 -9.87
CA SER A 508 -17.76 -70.66 -9.29
C SER A 508 -16.78 -71.52 -10.10
N LYS A 509 -15.52 -71.43 -9.65
CA LYS A 509 -14.29 -72.18 -10.00
C LYS A 509 -13.64 -71.75 -11.32
N LEU A 510 -12.33 -71.43 -11.34
CA LEU A 510 -11.14 -72.25 -11.01
C LEU A 510 -11.02 -73.42 -12.02
N ASP A 511 -9.87 -73.68 -12.64
CA ASP A 511 -8.50 -73.29 -12.26
C ASP A 511 -7.52 -73.42 -13.45
N ARG A 512 -6.32 -72.82 -13.34
CA ARG A 512 -5.05 -73.30 -13.96
C ARG A 512 -4.93 -73.34 -15.51
N VAL A 513 -3.76 -73.52 -16.14
CA VAL A 513 -2.36 -73.67 -15.64
C VAL A 513 -1.34 -72.99 -16.58
N ASP A 514 -0.22 -72.57 -16.01
CA ASP A 514 1.18 -72.50 -16.48
C ASP A 514 1.50 -72.95 -17.94
N SER A 515 2.48 -72.39 -18.66
CA SER A 515 3.91 -72.38 -18.26
C SER A 515 4.81 -71.43 -19.07
N HIS A 516 6.01 -71.18 -18.53
CA HIS A 516 7.14 -70.46 -19.14
C HIS A 516 7.81 -71.19 -20.33
N SER A 517 8.34 -70.42 -21.29
CA SER A 517 9.77 -70.38 -21.73
C SER A 517 9.93 -69.26 -22.79
N HIS A 518 10.96 -68.39 -22.78
CA HIS A 518 12.33 -68.61 -23.27
C HIS A 518 12.40 -69.19 -24.71
N ASP A 519 13.22 -68.68 -25.65
CA ASP A 519 14.44 -67.86 -25.51
C ASP A 519 14.71 -66.87 -26.68
N GLU A 520 15.82 -66.12 -26.59
CA GLU A 520 16.31 -65.16 -27.60
C GLU A 520 16.80 -65.78 -28.92
N SER A 521 16.79 -65.00 -30.02
CA SER A 521 17.76 -65.14 -31.12
C SER A 521 17.91 -63.86 -31.93
N SER A 522 19.01 -63.69 -32.67
CA SER A 522 19.50 -62.40 -33.17
C SER A 522 19.85 -62.35 -34.68
N GLY A 523 19.80 -61.14 -35.25
CA GLY A 523 20.17 -60.83 -36.64
C GLY A 523 18.97 -60.62 -37.58
N GLY A 524 19.05 -59.85 -38.67
CA GLY A 524 20.16 -59.03 -39.19
C GLY A 524 19.98 -58.78 -40.70
N ALA A 525 19.68 -57.55 -41.13
CA ALA A 525 19.13 -57.29 -42.48
C ALA A 525 19.91 -56.23 -43.30
N PRO A 526 20.24 -56.47 -44.60
CA PRO A 526 21.00 -55.50 -45.42
C PRO A 526 20.36 -55.04 -46.77
N GLY A 527 20.07 -53.74 -46.90
CA GLY A 527 20.12 -52.97 -48.16
C GLY A 527 18.94 -53.08 -49.17
N LYS A 528 18.94 -52.37 -50.31
CA LYS A 528 19.90 -51.33 -50.79
C LYS A 528 19.39 -50.52 -52.01
N LYS A 529 19.88 -49.27 -52.17
CA LYS A 529 19.83 -48.36 -53.36
C LYS A 529 18.45 -47.68 -53.63
N ASN A 530 18.34 -46.47 -54.21
CA ASN A 530 19.37 -45.64 -54.88
C ASN A 530 19.37 -44.09 -54.58
N LYS A 531 19.02 -43.22 -55.55
CA LYS A 531 19.43 -41.78 -55.75
C LYS A 531 18.39 -41.06 -56.64
N ASN A 532 18.30 -39.74 -56.91
CA ASN A 532 19.04 -38.43 -56.77
C ASN A 532 17.95 -37.30 -56.79
N LYS A 533 18.10 -35.96 -56.64
CA LYS A 533 19.06 -34.86 -56.28
C LYS A 533 18.12 -33.64 -55.89
N LYS A 534 18.39 -32.59 -55.09
CA LYS A 534 19.55 -31.74 -54.66
C LYS A 534 20.02 -30.64 -55.62
N PRO A 535 20.49 -29.45 -55.15
CA PRO A 535 20.38 -28.78 -53.82
C PRO A 535 20.01 -27.26 -53.87
N GLY A 536 19.60 -26.56 -52.79
CA GLY A 536 20.46 -25.85 -51.81
C GLY A 536 20.37 -24.29 -51.97
N LYS A 537 20.80 -23.40 -51.05
CA LYS A 537 21.25 -23.52 -49.64
C LYS A 537 21.36 -22.11 -48.98
N SER A 538 20.94 -21.95 -47.71
CA SER A 538 21.35 -20.96 -46.66
C SER A 538 21.89 -19.54 -46.99
N GLY A 539 21.31 -18.49 -46.38
CA GLY A 539 21.88 -17.11 -46.30
C GLY A 539 21.21 -16.23 -45.23
N SER A 540 21.92 -15.22 -44.68
CA SER A 540 21.58 -14.47 -43.45
C SER A 540 20.98 -13.06 -43.64
N ASN A 541 20.36 -12.54 -42.56
CA ASN A 541 20.00 -11.14 -42.26
C ASN A 541 21.06 -10.06 -42.59
N PRO A 542 20.74 -8.75 -42.54
CA PRO A 542 19.42 -8.07 -42.67
C PRO A 542 19.43 -6.81 -43.60
N GLY A 543 18.27 -6.19 -43.85
CA GLY A 543 18.23 -4.86 -44.51
C GLY A 543 16.85 -4.18 -44.52
N THR A 544 16.77 -2.96 -43.97
CA THR A 544 15.74 -1.93 -44.26
C THR A 544 16.05 -1.28 -45.63
N PRO A 545 15.15 -0.54 -46.34
CA PRO A 545 14.12 0.37 -45.77
C PRO A 545 12.83 0.66 -46.61
N LYS A 546 11.95 1.55 -46.09
CA LYS A 546 11.08 2.55 -46.82
C LYS A 546 10.00 2.00 -47.82
N SER A 547 8.95 2.74 -48.23
CA SER A 547 8.21 3.91 -47.67
C SER A 547 6.97 4.25 -48.55
N GLU A 548 5.93 4.90 -47.97
CA GLU A 548 4.85 5.64 -48.67
C GLU A 548 3.90 4.79 -49.57
N VAL A 549 2.74 5.24 -50.12
CA VAL A 549 2.10 6.58 -50.27
C VAL A 549 0.60 6.57 -49.89
N LYS A 550 0.10 7.75 -49.51
CA LYS A 550 -1.28 8.15 -49.13
C LYS A 550 -2.38 7.92 -50.19
N SER A 551 -3.64 7.78 -49.75
CA SER A 551 -4.79 8.46 -50.40
C SER A 551 -6.05 8.69 -49.50
N LYS A 552 -6.28 9.97 -49.20
CA LYS A 552 -7.52 10.78 -49.02
C LYS A 552 -8.91 10.13 -48.77
N SER A 553 -9.63 10.72 -47.80
CA SER A 553 -11.10 10.71 -47.59
C SER A 553 -11.82 11.80 -48.44
N PRO A 554 -13.18 12.00 -48.39
CA PRO A 554 -13.82 12.81 -47.30
C PRO A 554 -15.36 12.62 -47.01
N TRP A 555 -15.82 13.05 -45.81
CA TRP A 555 -17.24 13.13 -45.28
C TRP A 555 -18.03 11.79 -45.18
N GLY A 556 -18.97 11.51 -44.25
CA GLY A 556 -19.51 12.20 -43.05
C GLY A 556 -21.07 12.07 -42.99
N PRO A 557 -21.78 12.10 -41.82
CA PRO A 557 -21.35 12.18 -40.41
C PRO A 557 -22.10 11.19 -39.44
N SER A 558 -22.02 11.46 -38.11
CA SER A 558 -22.99 11.16 -37.03
C SER A 558 -22.70 10.07 -35.97
N GLU A 559 -23.40 10.23 -34.82
CA GLU A 559 -23.52 9.38 -33.62
C GLU A 559 -22.35 9.35 -32.60
N LYS A 560 -22.69 9.03 -31.34
CA LYS A 560 -21.91 9.34 -30.12
C LYS A 560 -21.26 8.09 -29.53
N GLN A 561 -19.99 8.17 -29.12
CA GLN A 561 -19.35 7.13 -28.30
C GLN A 561 -18.95 7.66 -26.92
N ALA A 562 -19.40 6.96 -25.87
CA ALA A 562 -18.86 7.10 -24.53
C ALA A 562 -17.46 6.46 -24.47
N ARG A 563 -16.54 7.03 -23.68
CA ARG A 563 -15.19 6.48 -23.49
C ARG A 563 -15.19 5.46 -22.34
N PRO A 564 -14.75 4.20 -22.55
CA PRO A 564 -14.33 3.36 -21.43
C PRO A 564 -13.02 3.88 -20.85
N SER A 565 -12.82 3.70 -19.54
CA SER A 565 -11.58 4.06 -18.84
C SER A 565 -10.46 3.05 -19.10
N PRO A 566 -9.17 3.49 -19.10
CA PRO A 566 -8.07 2.64 -19.56
C PRO A 566 -7.54 1.73 -18.45
N LEU A 567 -7.71 0.41 -18.60
CA LEU A 567 -6.73 -0.61 -18.15
C LEU A 567 -7.03 -2.06 -18.63
N SER A 568 -8.00 -2.29 -19.50
CA SER A 568 -8.37 -3.60 -20.09
C SER A 568 -7.34 -4.16 -21.11
N ALA A 569 -6.06 -3.88 -20.90
CA ALA A 569 -4.97 -4.05 -21.88
C ALA A 569 -3.81 -4.94 -21.37
N LEU A 570 -4.13 -6.04 -20.70
CA LEU A 570 -3.24 -7.19 -20.53
C LEU A 570 -3.88 -8.43 -21.14
N GLY A 571 -3.79 -8.53 -22.46
CA GLY A 571 -4.27 -9.68 -23.22
C GLY A 571 -3.38 -10.90 -23.03
N LEU A 572 -3.85 -11.88 -22.24
CA LEU A 572 -3.42 -13.27 -22.34
C LEU A 572 -4.50 -14.08 -23.06
N CYS A 573 -4.07 -15.14 -23.76
CA CYS A 573 -4.80 -15.89 -24.78
C CYS A 573 -6.32 -16.03 -24.56
N ARG A 574 -7.10 -15.54 -25.53
CA ARG A 574 -8.54 -15.83 -25.63
C ARG A 574 -8.75 -17.18 -26.34
N ASP A 575 -8.33 -18.26 -25.70
CA ASP A 575 -8.53 -19.62 -26.22
C ASP A 575 -10.02 -19.99 -26.22
N PRO A 576 -10.60 -20.46 -27.35
CA PRO A 576 -12.02 -20.81 -27.43
C PRO A 576 -12.47 -22.02 -26.59
N GLN A 577 -11.57 -22.68 -25.85
CA GLN A 577 -11.84 -23.90 -25.08
C GLN A 577 -12.18 -23.67 -23.59
N ALA A 578 -12.28 -22.41 -23.13
CA ALA A 578 -12.62 -22.07 -21.73
C ALA A 578 -14.12 -22.28 -21.37
N SER A 579 -14.82 -23.21 -22.03
CA SER A 579 -16.29 -23.35 -22.02
C SER A 579 -16.88 -24.20 -20.86
N HIS A 580 -16.08 -24.55 -19.84
CA HIS A 580 -16.50 -25.47 -18.77
C HIS A 580 -16.35 -24.94 -17.33
N ASN A 581 -15.86 -23.72 -17.12
CA ASN A 581 -15.66 -23.18 -15.77
C ASN A 581 -16.98 -22.65 -15.16
N ALA A 582 -17.78 -23.55 -14.60
CA ALA A 582 -19.06 -23.23 -13.95
C ALA A 582 -18.94 -22.60 -12.55
N ALA A 583 -17.75 -22.57 -11.95
CA ALA A 583 -17.50 -22.06 -10.59
C ALA A 583 -16.44 -20.94 -10.58
N CYS A 584 -16.78 -19.83 -9.92
CA CYS A 584 -15.87 -18.71 -9.67
C CYS A 584 -15.94 -18.29 -8.18
N ASN A 585 -14.94 -17.55 -7.73
CA ASN A 585 -15.02 -16.79 -6.49
C ASN A 585 -15.48 -15.37 -6.84
N VAL A 586 -16.50 -14.84 -6.14
CA VAL A 586 -16.99 -13.47 -6.32
C VAL A 586 -16.75 -12.67 -5.04
N CYS A 587 -16.15 -11.48 -5.17
CA CYS A 587 -15.90 -10.55 -4.08
C CYS A 587 -16.70 -9.26 -4.31
N VAL A 588 -17.46 -8.83 -3.31
CA VAL A 588 -18.28 -7.62 -3.33
C VAL A 588 -17.97 -6.76 -2.11
N PHE A 589 -17.67 -5.48 -2.34
CA PHE A 589 -17.61 -4.42 -1.34
C PHE A 589 -18.62 -3.35 -1.72
N MET A 590 -19.66 -3.16 -0.90
CA MET A 590 -20.75 -2.22 -1.19
C MET A 590 -21.03 -1.34 0.04
N PRO A 591 -21.04 0.01 -0.10
CA PRO A 591 -21.41 0.89 1.00
C PRO A 591 -22.93 0.85 1.22
N TYR A 592 -23.38 0.92 2.46
CA TYR A 592 -24.81 1.03 2.79
C TYR A 592 -25.05 2.05 3.89
N LEU A 593 -26.23 2.68 3.84
CA LEU A 593 -26.69 3.67 4.80
C LEU A 593 -27.39 2.97 5.96
N HIS A 594 -27.17 3.40 7.19
CA HIS A 594 -27.95 3.00 8.36
C HIS A 594 -27.91 4.08 9.44
N PHE A 595 -28.56 3.82 10.57
CA PHE A 595 -28.57 4.71 11.72
C PHE A 595 -27.81 4.14 12.92
N GLU A 596 -27.05 5.01 13.56
CA GLU A 596 -26.61 4.83 14.95
C GLU A 596 -27.16 6.00 15.79
N THR A 597 -27.19 5.87 17.11
CA THR A 597 -27.61 6.98 17.97
C THR A 597 -26.42 7.88 18.34
N ALA A 598 -26.70 9.12 18.73
CA ALA A 598 -25.67 10.11 19.04
C ALA A 598 -24.76 9.66 20.20
N GLU A 599 -25.35 9.14 21.28
CA GLU A 599 -24.61 8.61 22.44
C GLU A 599 -23.66 7.46 22.05
N ARG A 600 -24.12 6.55 21.19
CA ARG A 600 -23.34 5.39 20.73
C ARG A 600 -22.22 5.77 19.77
N ARG A 601 -22.49 6.68 18.84
CA ARG A 601 -21.48 7.26 17.94
C ARG A 601 -20.40 7.97 18.76
N GLN A 602 -20.77 8.70 19.81
CA GLN A 602 -19.82 9.32 20.74
C GLN A 602 -18.97 8.26 21.47
N LYS A 603 -19.58 7.23 22.08
CA LYS A 603 -18.84 6.13 22.76
C LYS A 603 -17.82 5.44 21.84
N MET A 604 -18.21 5.20 20.58
CA MET A 604 -17.32 4.69 19.54
C MET A 604 -16.14 5.64 19.27
N GLN A 605 -16.40 6.94 19.07
CA GLN A 605 -15.35 7.94 18.83
C GLN A 605 -14.41 8.08 20.03
N GLU A 606 -14.93 8.05 21.26
CA GLU A 606 -14.13 8.06 22.49
C GLU A 606 -13.27 6.80 22.65
N ALA A 607 -13.72 5.64 22.19
CA ALA A 607 -12.91 4.42 22.15
C ALA A 607 -11.77 4.53 21.13
N ILE A 608 -12.05 5.00 19.91
CA ILE A 608 -11.04 5.26 18.88
C ILE A 608 -9.98 6.26 19.41
N GLN A 609 -10.41 7.38 19.99
CA GLN A 609 -9.49 8.42 20.48
C GLN A 609 -8.61 7.96 21.65
N ARG A 610 -9.16 7.23 22.63
CA ARG A 610 -8.37 6.66 23.74
C ARG A 610 -7.28 5.71 23.25
N ALA A 611 -7.62 4.88 22.25
CA ALA A 611 -6.69 3.96 21.65
C ALA A 611 -5.65 4.69 20.77
N GLU A 612 -6.06 5.66 19.94
CA GLU A 612 -5.17 6.50 19.11
C GLU A 612 -4.14 7.26 19.95
N MET A 613 -4.50 7.71 21.16
CA MET A 613 -3.58 8.40 22.08
C MET A 613 -2.62 7.46 22.85
N LEU A 614 -2.71 6.13 22.65
CA LEU A 614 -1.99 5.10 23.43
C LEU A 614 -2.15 5.27 24.96
N SER A 615 -3.24 5.92 25.39
CA SER A 615 -3.39 6.40 26.77
C SER A 615 -3.90 5.29 27.69
N PHE A 616 -3.06 4.29 27.95
CA PHE A 616 -3.22 3.33 29.04
C PHE A 616 -3.10 4.06 30.40
N GLN A 617 -4.14 4.80 30.78
CA GLN A 617 -4.31 5.27 32.15
C GLN A 617 -4.95 4.16 33.00
N PRO A 618 -4.21 3.53 33.93
CA PRO A 618 -4.83 2.78 35.02
C PRO A 618 -5.39 3.78 36.05
N THR A 619 -6.48 4.47 35.70
CA THR A 619 -7.30 5.12 36.73
C THR A 619 -7.78 4.05 37.69
N GLY A 620 -7.80 4.35 38.99
CA GLY A 620 -7.83 3.35 40.08
C GLY A 620 -9.08 2.47 40.21
N ILE A 621 -10.00 2.53 39.23
CA ILE A 621 -11.23 1.75 39.16
C ILE A 621 -11.19 0.96 37.85
N LYS A 622 -11.03 -0.37 37.93
CA LYS A 622 -11.10 -1.25 36.74
C LYS A 622 -12.52 -1.32 36.19
N ARG A 623 -12.92 -0.34 35.38
CA ARG A 623 -14.07 -0.45 34.48
C ARG A 623 -13.84 -1.66 33.58
N THR A 624 -14.82 -2.57 33.53
CA THR A 624 -14.86 -3.64 32.53
C THR A 624 -14.96 -3.01 31.13
N ARG A 625 -13.98 -3.28 30.26
CA ARG A 625 -14.02 -2.88 28.84
C ARG A 625 -15.27 -3.49 28.17
N THR A 626 -15.91 -2.77 27.26
CA THR A 626 -16.91 -3.38 26.36
C THR A 626 -16.22 -4.26 25.32
N ARG A 627 -16.97 -5.17 24.68
CA ARG A 627 -16.46 -5.98 23.57
C ARG A 627 -15.95 -5.11 22.42
N ASP A 628 -16.68 -4.04 22.10
CA ASP A 628 -16.34 -3.13 21.00
C ASP A 628 -15.09 -2.28 21.34
N GLU A 629 -14.84 -1.96 22.63
CA GLU A 629 -13.55 -1.41 23.11
C GLU A 629 -12.41 -2.42 22.95
N MET A 630 -12.59 -3.68 23.35
CA MET A 630 -11.57 -4.74 23.19
C MET A 630 -11.16 -4.93 21.72
N LEU A 631 -12.11 -4.83 20.78
CA LEU A 631 -11.83 -4.97 19.35
C LEU A 631 -10.97 -3.83 18.79
N ILE A 632 -11.10 -2.61 19.33
CA ILE A 632 -10.26 -1.45 18.96
C ILE A 632 -8.87 -1.57 19.61
N ASP A 633 -8.79 -1.95 20.89
CA ASP A 633 -7.51 -2.20 21.58
C ASP A 633 -6.71 -3.34 20.88
N ALA A 634 -7.40 -4.40 20.45
CA ALA A 634 -6.85 -5.51 19.67
C ALA A 634 -6.40 -5.10 18.25
N HIS A 635 -7.04 -4.09 17.65
CA HIS A 635 -6.64 -3.54 16.36
C HIS A 635 -5.35 -2.73 16.47
N LEU A 636 -5.19 -1.88 17.48
CA LEU A 636 -4.01 -1.00 17.58
C LEU A 636 -2.78 -1.69 18.19
N SER A 637 -2.98 -2.65 19.08
CA SER A 637 -1.89 -3.50 19.60
C SER A 637 -1.32 -4.44 18.52
N SER A 638 -2.13 -4.88 17.56
CA SER A 638 -1.70 -5.73 16.44
C SER A 638 -1.47 -4.92 15.17
N SER A 639 -0.21 -4.59 14.88
CA SER A 639 0.24 -3.95 13.62
C SER A 639 -0.02 -4.77 12.34
N THR A 640 -0.68 -5.92 12.44
CA THR A 640 -1.10 -6.78 11.32
C THR A 640 -2.62 -6.82 11.12
N THR A 641 -3.40 -6.40 12.12
CA THR A 641 -4.87 -6.42 12.09
C THR A 641 -5.37 -5.13 11.45
N SER A 642 -6.28 -5.23 10.49
CA SER A 642 -6.95 -4.07 9.90
C SER A 642 -8.45 -4.12 10.15
N LEU A 643 -8.88 -3.44 11.21
CA LEU A 643 -10.29 -3.17 11.45
C LEU A 643 -10.76 -2.00 10.57
N HIS A 644 -11.98 -2.10 10.07
CA HIS A 644 -12.64 -1.00 9.35
C HIS A 644 -13.83 -0.56 10.19
N VAL A 645 -13.68 0.60 10.81
CA VAL A 645 -14.66 1.16 11.76
C VAL A 645 -15.81 1.83 11.00
N ARG A 646 -16.99 1.82 11.61
CA ARG A 646 -18.21 2.49 11.16
C ARG A 646 -17.95 3.98 10.94
N ARG A 647 -18.64 4.63 9.99
CA ARG A 647 -18.42 6.04 9.65
C ARG A 647 -19.69 6.87 9.70
N THR A 648 -19.55 8.16 9.95
CA THR A 648 -20.57 9.17 9.62
C THR A 648 -20.59 9.44 8.11
N LEU A 649 -21.59 10.18 7.66
CA LEU A 649 -21.72 10.65 6.28
C LEU A 649 -20.48 11.44 5.81
N ASP A 650 -20.04 12.45 6.59
CA ASP A 650 -18.87 13.25 6.28
C ASP A 650 -17.55 12.46 6.34
N GLN A 651 -17.38 11.52 7.30
CA GLN A 651 -16.20 10.65 7.36
C GLN A 651 -16.10 9.68 6.16
N PHE A 652 -17.21 9.37 5.50
CA PHE A 652 -17.21 8.60 4.25
C PHE A 652 -16.73 9.47 3.08
N PHE A 653 -17.23 10.70 2.96
CA PHE A 653 -16.93 11.58 1.83
C PHE A 653 -15.57 12.29 1.92
N TYR A 654 -15.15 12.69 3.13
CA TYR A 654 -13.90 13.42 3.42
C TYR A 654 -12.92 12.60 4.28
N PRO A 655 -12.47 11.40 3.83
CA PRO A 655 -11.75 10.42 4.66
C PRO A 655 -10.39 10.88 5.20
N ASN A 656 -9.86 12.04 4.77
CA ASN A 656 -8.57 12.59 5.21
C ASN A 656 -8.72 13.91 6.00
N ILE A 657 -9.94 14.36 6.28
CA ILE A 657 -10.24 15.62 7.00
C ILE A 657 -10.85 15.27 8.37
N ASP A 658 -10.69 16.15 9.35
CA ASP A 658 -11.27 15.96 10.69
C ASP A 658 -12.71 16.50 10.74
N THR A 659 -13.69 15.63 10.47
CA THR A 659 -15.10 16.03 10.31
C THR A 659 -15.88 16.10 11.63
N GLN A 660 -15.23 15.91 12.79
CA GLN A 660 -15.90 15.71 14.10
C GLN A 660 -16.95 16.78 14.48
N SER A 661 -16.79 18.03 14.06
CA SER A 661 -17.80 19.08 14.29
C SER A 661 -19.00 18.97 13.34
N ARG A 662 -18.79 18.59 12.07
CA ARG A 662 -19.87 18.32 11.10
C ARG A 662 -20.62 17.04 11.46
N ASP A 663 -19.89 16.02 11.90
CA ASP A 663 -20.43 14.77 12.45
C ASP A 663 -21.42 15.01 13.63
N GLN A 664 -21.46 16.19 14.24
CA GLN A 664 -22.34 16.53 15.38
C GLN A 664 -23.59 17.35 15.00
N ASP A 665 -23.71 17.88 13.78
CA ASP A 665 -24.82 18.77 13.39
C ASP A 665 -25.48 18.36 12.06
N GLN A 666 -25.62 17.05 11.82
CA GLN A 666 -26.32 16.55 10.63
C GLN A 666 -27.79 17.04 10.58
N VAL A 667 -28.36 17.18 9.37
CA VAL A 667 -29.76 17.61 9.17
C VAL A 667 -30.75 16.72 9.92
N VAL A 668 -30.56 15.40 9.93
CA VAL A 668 -31.43 14.48 10.71
C VAL A 668 -31.32 14.74 12.22
N TYR A 669 -30.12 15.02 12.73
CA TYR A 669 -29.91 15.35 14.14
C TYR A 669 -30.59 16.69 14.49
N ARG A 670 -30.45 17.71 13.63
CA ARG A 670 -31.17 19.00 13.76
C ARG A 670 -32.69 18.80 13.74
N TYR A 671 -33.21 18.03 12.78
CA TYR A 671 -34.63 17.73 12.67
C TYR A 671 -35.20 17.06 13.93
N GLN A 672 -34.48 16.10 14.51
CA GLN A 672 -34.93 15.38 15.70
C GLN A 672 -34.76 16.17 17.02
N THR A 673 -33.84 17.14 17.07
CA THR A 673 -33.58 17.94 18.29
C THR A 673 -34.25 19.32 18.29
N LYS A 674 -34.60 19.87 17.12
CA LYS A 674 -35.20 21.21 16.95
C LYS A 674 -36.55 21.19 16.23
N GLY A 675 -37.05 20.02 15.82
CA GLY A 675 -38.31 19.86 15.09
C GLY A 675 -39.56 20.11 15.96
N PRO A 676 -40.68 20.56 15.36
CA PRO A 676 -41.87 20.95 16.10
C PRO A 676 -42.49 19.78 16.88
N GLY A 677 -42.76 20.01 18.17
CA GLY A 677 -43.54 19.09 19.03
C GLY A 677 -42.76 17.92 19.65
N ARG A 678 -41.42 17.97 19.70
CA ARG A 678 -40.58 16.81 20.05
C ARG A 678 -39.61 17.00 21.22
N GLU A 679 -39.91 17.93 22.12
CA GLU A 679 -39.19 18.11 23.40
C GLU A 679 -39.55 17.02 24.44
N GLY A 680 -39.54 15.75 24.02
CA GLY A 680 -39.79 14.59 24.88
C GLY A 680 -38.53 14.18 25.65
N PRO A 681 -38.52 14.21 27.00
CA PRO A 681 -37.34 13.85 27.78
C PRO A 681 -37.10 12.33 27.77
N GLY A 682 -36.38 11.83 26.75
CA GLY A 682 -35.96 10.42 26.69
C GLY A 682 -35.42 9.89 25.35
N THR A 683 -35.55 10.60 24.24
CA THR A 683 -35.11 10.11 22.92
C THR A 683 -33.67 10.52 22.57
N ASP A 684 -32.76 9.55 22.55
CA ASP A 684 -31.39 9.69 22.01
C ASP A 684 -31.45 9.83 20.46
N PRO A 685 -31.05 10.99 19.88
CA PRO A 685 -31.24 11.27 18.46
C PRO A 685 -30.39 10.38 17.54
N LYS A 686 -30.89 10.15 16.34
CA LYS A 686 -30.29 9.30 15.31
C LYS A 686 -29.31 10.12 14.45
N ILE A 687 -28.27 9.45 13.96
CA ILE A 687 -27.24 10.01 13.08
C ILE A 687 -27.08 9.07 11.87
N PHE A 688 -26.95 9.64 10.67
CA PHE A 688 -26.67 8.89 9.44
C PHE A 688 -25.22 8.39 9.44
N MET A 689 -25.12 7.08 9.26
CA MET A 689 -23.86 6.35 9.22
C MET A 689 -23.73 5.60 7.89
N VAL A 690 -22.49 5.41 7.43
CA VAL A 690 -22.15 4.65 6.23
C VAL A 690 -21.26 3.47 6.64
N ASP A 691 -21.84 2.27 6.59
CA ASP A 691 -21.13 1.02 6.76
C ASP A 691 -20.80 0.39 5.40
N GLN A 692 -20.09 -0.75 5.42
CA GLN A 692 -19.74 -1.51 4.22
C GLN A 692 -20.11 -2.97 4.38
N LEU A 693 -20.93 -3.47 3.45
CA LEU A 693 -21.10 -4.89 3.20
C LEU A 693 -19.82 -5.39 2.53
N TRP A 694 -19.16 -6.34 3.16
CA TRP A 694 -18.16 -7.19 2.54
C TRP A 694 -18.74 -8.59 2.33
N MET A 695 -18.55 -9.15 1.14
CA MET A 695 -19.13 -10.44 0.77
C MET A 695 -18.21 -11.21 -0.18
N TRP A 696 -17.94 -12.47 0.15
CA TRP A 696 -17.20 -13.42 -0.69
C TRP A 696 -18.06 -14.65 -0.93
N VAL A 697 -18.47 -14.87 -2.18
CA VAL A 697 -19.05 -16.13 -2.64
C VAL A 697 -17.91 -17.02 -3.13
N LEU A 698 -17.78 -18.22 -2.57
CA LEU A 698 -16.65 -19.12 -2.77
C LEU A 698 -17.12 -20.39 -3.50
N GLY A 699 -16.98 -20.40 -4.83
CA GLY A 699 -17.60 -21.41 -5.67
C GLY A 699 -19.13 -21.41 -5.51
N THR A 700 -19.72 -22.59 -5.30
CA THR A 700 -21.18 -22.79 -5.22
C THR A 700 -21.69 -23.05 -3.80
N ASN A 701 -20.82 -23.35 -2.84
CA ASN A 701 -21.20 -24.05 -1.59
C ASN A 701 -20.97 -23.21 -0.31
N LEU A 702 -20.27 -22.08 -0.39
CA LEU A 702 -19.96 -21.23 0.75
C LEU A 702 -20.08 -19.75 0.38
N ILE A 703 -20.76 -18.98 1.23
CA ILE A 703 -20.77 -17.52 1.20
C ILE A 703 -20.32 -16.99 2.58
N VAL A 704 -19.33 -16.10 2.55
CA VAL A 704 -18.85 -15.36 3.72
C VAL A 704 -19.33 -13.93 3.61
N THR A 705 -19.95 -13.39 4.65
CA THR A 705 -20.16 -11.93 4.77
C THR A 705 -19.52 -11.36 6.01
N SER A 706 -19.20 -10.08 5.93
CA SER A 706 -18.77 -9.27 7.05
C SER A 706 -19.42 -7.90 6.92
N PHE A 707 -20.03 -7.44 8.01
CA PHE A 707 -20.47 -6.06 8.21
C PHE A 707 -20.58 -5.84 9.72
N PRO A 708 -20.30 -4.64 10.25
CA PRO A 708 -20.23 -4.45 11.69
C PRO A 708 -21.61 -4.46 12.35
N GLN A 709 -21.75 -5.20 13.45
CA GLN A 709 -22.86 -5.03 14.39
C GLN A 709 -22.95 -3.57 14.88
N ARG A 710 -24.12 -3.15 15.38
CA ARG A 710 -24.26 -1.83 16.02
C ARG A 710 -23.46 -1.75 17.33
N TRP A 711 -22.96 -0.56 17.66
CA TRP A 711 -22.15 -0.36 18.87
C TRP A 711 -22.98 -0.71 20.11
N ASP A 712 -22.49 -1.59 21.00
CA ASP A 712 -23.27 -2.15 22.11
C ASP A 712 -24.69 -2.59 21.65
N GLN A 713 -24.77 -3.37 20.56
CA GLN A 713 -26.04 -3.80 19.92
C GLN A 713 -27.07 -4.35 20.94
N PRO A 714 -28.30 -3.78 21.02
CA PRO A 714 -29.31 -4.21 21.96
C PRO A 714 -29.97 -5.53 21.51
N LYS A 715 -30.50 -6.30 22.47
CA LYS A 715 -30.96 -7.68 22.22
C LYS A 715 -32.09 -7.81 21.19
N ASN A 716 -32.99 -6.82 21.14
CA ASN A 716 -34.16 -6.80 20.26
C ASN A 716 -34.08 -5.57 19.33
N ASP A 717 -32.99 -5.43 18.59
CA ASP A 717 -32.71 -4.25 17.76
C ASP A 717 -33.53 -4.24 16.45
N PRO A 718 -34.51 -3.33 16.28
CA PRO A 718 -35.22 -3.23 15.00
C PRO A 718 -34.30 -2.80 13.86
N LEU A 719 -33.14 -2.19 14.11
CA LEU A 719 -32.20 -1.78 13.08
C LEU A 719 -31.11 -2.82 12.78
N ASN A 720 -31.25 -4.07 13.26
CA ASN A 720 -30.29 -5.12 12.94
C ASN A 720 -30.41 -5.63 11.49
N VAL A 721 -29.43 -5.28 10.66
CA VAL A 721 -29.24 -5.78 9.29
C VAL A 721 -29.24 -7.31 9.25
N LEU A 722 -28.55 -7.96 10.19
CA LEU A 722 -28.37 -9.42 10.21
C LEU A 722 -29.70 -10.15 10.48
N ASP A 723 -30.42 -9.77 11.53
CA ASP A 723 -31.70 -10.40 11.86
C ASP A 723 -32.74 -10.13 10.77
N GLY A 724 -32.76 -8.93 10.16
CA GLY A 724 -33.63 -8.62 9.02
C GLY A 724 -33.34 -9.43 7.75
N ILE A 725 -32.09 -9.87 7.54
CA ILE A 725 -31.72 -10.82 6.49
C ILE A 725 -32.19 -12.24 6.86
N ILE A 726 -32.04 -12.66 8.12
CA ILE A 726 -32.50 -13.98 8.61
C ILE A 726 -34.04 -14.10 8.55
N GLU A 727 -34.77 -13.02 8.90
CA GLU A 727 -36.22 -12.90 8.70
C GLU A 727 -36.61 -13.10 7.23
N ASP A 728 -35.91 -12.45 6.29
CA ASP A 728 -36.16 -12.56 4.85
C ASP A 728 -35.93 -13.98 4.30
N ILE A 729 -34.89 -14.65 4.79
CA ILE A 729 -34.47 -16.00 4.37
C ILE A 729 -35.43 -17.08 4.87
N ASN A 730 -35.97 -16.91 6.08
CA ASN A 730 -36.93 -17.84 6.69
C ASN A 730 -38.40 -17.43 6.43
N SER A 731 -38.64 -16.39 5.61
CA SER A 731 -39.99 -15.90 5.34
C SER A 731 -40.80 -16.87 4.48
N LYS A 732 -41.91 -17.36 5.05
CA LYS A 732 -42.88 -18.25 4.38
C LYS A 732 -43.66 -17.58 3.24
N THR A 733 -43.47 -16.28 3.00
CA THR A 733 -44.09 -15.53 1.89
C THR A 733 -43.16 -15.31 0.70
N ARG A 734 -41.92 -15.81 0.74
CA ARG A 734 -40.94 -15.70 -0.36
C ARG A 734 -40.55 -17.07 -0.90
N ASP A 735 -39.95 -17.07 -2.09
CA ASP A 735 -39.29 -18.26 -2.64
C ASP A 735 -38.20 -18.77 -1.67
N PRO A 736 -38.09 -20.10 -1.44
CA PRO A 736 -36.97 -20.65 -0.68
C PRO A 736 -35.65 -20.40 -1.41
N VAL A 737 -34.60 -20.10 -0.63
CA VAL A 737 -33.26 -19.77 -1.13
C VAL A 737 -32.59 -21.01 -1.73
N ARG A 738 -32.34 -21.02 -3.04
CA ARG A 738 -31.88 -22.22 -3.78
C ARG A 738 -30.37 -22.29 -4.00
N SER A 739 -29.66 -21.18 -3.82
CA SER A 739 -28.23 -21.09 -4.12
C SER A 739 -27.54 -19.99 -3.30
N VAL A 740 -26.20 -20.04 -3.26
CA VAL A 740 -25.38 -18.93 -2.74
C VAL A 740 -25.61 -17.61 -3.47
N TYR A 741 -26.01 -17.65 -4.75
CA TYR A 741 -26.29 -16.45 -5.56
C TYR A 741 -27.65 -15.85 -5.22
N ASP A 742 -28.69 -16.68 -5.02
CA ASP A 742 -29.99 -16.22 -4.48
C ASP A 742 -29.80 -15.55 -3.12
N LEU A 743 -29.01 -16.16 -2.24
CA LEU A 743 -28.71 -15.59 -0.92
C LEU A 743 -27.95 -14.26 -1.04
N ALA A 744 -26.93 -14.20 -1.89
CA ALA A 744 -26.18 -12.97 -2.11
C ALA A 744 -27.06 -11.83 -2.66
N ILE A 745 -28.02 -12.13 -3.54
CA ILE A 745 -29.02 -11.17 -4.03
C ILE A 745 -29.95 -10.68 -2.91
N ILE A 746 -30.36 -11.55 -1.97
CA ILE A 746 -31.17 -11.15 -0.80
C ILE A 746 -30.35 -10.24 0.13
N ILE A 747 -29.07 -10.56 0.35
CA ILE A 747 -28.16 -9.77 1.18
C ILE A 747 -27.93 -8.38 0.54
N THR A 748 -27.64 -8.30 -0.75
CA THR A 748 -27.53 -6.98 -1.41
C THR A 748 -28.85 -6.23 -1.40
N ASN A 749 -30.01 -6.91 -1.54
CA ASN A 749 -31.33 -6.28 -1.43
C ASN A 749 -31.52 -5.56 -0.09
N ARG A 750 -31.04 -6.14 1.01
CA ARG A 750 -31.15 -5.57 2.36
C ARG A 750 -30.11 -4.48 2.66
N CYS A 751 -29.10 -4.33 1.81
CA CYS A 751 -28.07 -3.29 1.89
C CYS A 751 -28.20 -2.23 0.77
N SER A 752 -29.29 -2.23 -0.01
CA SER A 752 -29.52 -1.32 -1.15
C SER A 752 -30.57 -0.25 -0.83
N GLY A 753 -30.39 0.95 -1.40
CA GLY A 753 -31.24 2.10 -1.11
C GLY A 753 -30.93 2.72 0.25
N VAL A 754 -31.95 3.33 0.87
CA VAL A 754 -31.93 3.76 2.27
C VAL A 754 -32.56 2.67 3.13
N PHE A 755 -32.05 2.44 4.34
CA PHE A 755 -32.35 1.25 5.16
C PHE A 755 -33.71 1.32 5.91
N ASP A 756 -34.78 1.56 5.17
CA ASP A 756 -36.14 1.70 5.72
C ASP A 756 -36.74 0.34 6.11
N ARG A 757 -37.07 0.19 7.41
CA ARG A 757 -37.95 -0.87 7.91
C ARG A 757 -39.32 -0.29 8.26
N HIS A 758 -40.23 -0.29 7.28
CA HIS A 758 -41.65 -0.32 7.61
C HIS A 758 -41.94 -1.57 8.46
N ARG A 759 -42.31 -1.35 9.72
CA ARG A 759 -43.17 -2.27 10.45
C ARG A 759 -44.61 -1.82 10.24
N LEU A 760 -45.50 -2.77 9.94
CA LEU A 760 -46.93 -2.51 9.84
C LEU A 760 -47.44 -2.03 11.21
N GLY A 761 -47.70 -0.73 11.34
CA GLY A 761 -48.16 -0.07 12.58
C GLY A 761 -47.22 0.98 13.16
N ASP A 762 -46.00 1.16 12.62
CA ASP A 762 -45.16 2.33 12.91
C ASP A 762 -45.34 3.34 11.76
N ASP A 763 -46.14 4.40 11.97
CA ASP A 763 -46.27 5.55 11.03
C ASP A 763 -45.02 6.47 11.04
N GLU A 764 -44.00 6.10 11.82
CA GLU A 764 -42.82 6.91 12.10
C GLU A 764 -41.69 6.70 11.08
N TYR A 765 -41.73 7.55 10.05
CA TYR A 765 -40.67 7.93 9.08
C TYR A 765 -40.41 7.02 7.88
N GLN A 766 -40.36 7.64 6.69
CA GLN A 766 -39.38 7.34 5.64
C GLN A 766 -38.23 8.35 5.75
N PHE A 767 -36.98 7.99 5.44
CA PHE A 767 -35.87 8.89 5.79
C PHE A 767 -35.74 10.15 4.93
N LEU A 768 -36.28 10.13 3.70
CA LEU A 768 -36.29 11.32 2.85
C LEU A 768 -37.30 12.36 3.35
N ASP A 769 -38.34 11.96 4.10
CA ASP A 769 -39.33 12.85 4.72
C ASP A 769 -38.67 13.85 5.69
N MET A 770 -37.59 13.44 6.37
CA MET A 770 -36.85 14.33 7.29
C MET A 770 -36.12 15.45 6.54
N PHE A 771 -35.60 15.16 5.34
CA PHE A 771 -35.03 16.18 4.46
C PHE A 771 -36.11 17.05 3.81
N GLU A 772 -37.20 16.46 3.31
CA GLU A 772 -38.32 17.21 2.72
C GLU A 772 -38.99 18.14 3.76
N SER A 773 -39.15 17.68 5.00
CA SER A 773 -39.65 18.51 6.11
C SER A 773 -38.66 19.59 6.53
N SER A 774 -37.36 19.32 6.56
CA SER A 774 -36.32 20.33 6.83
C SER A 774 -36.27 21.41 5.74
N ILE A 775 -36.44 21.02 4.47
CA ILE A 775 -36.57 21.94 3.32
C ILE A 775 -37.86 22.77 3.42
N GLY A 776 -38.96 22.17 3.90
CA GLY A 776 -40.19 22.89 4.24
C GLY A 776 -39.95 24.00 5.27
N ILE A 777 -39.33 23.66 6.41
CA ILE A 777 -38.96 24.63 7.47
C ILE A 777 -38.06 25.74 6.92
N ALA A 778 -37.09 25.42 6.06
CA ALA A 778 -36.24 26.40 5.39
C ALA A 778 -37.03 27.33 4.44
N THR A 779 -38.04 26.80 3.73
CA THR A 779 -38.92 27.58 2.82
C THR A 779 -39.85 28.52 3.61
N ASP A 780 -40.35 28.09 4.76
CA ASP A 780 -41.14 28.93 5.68
C ASP A 780 -40.28 30.05 6.28
N ARG A 781 -39.02 29.74 6.65
CA ARG A 781 -38.04 30.73 7.11
C ARG A 781 -37.69 31.75 6.02
N GLU A 782 -37.43 31.30 4.79
CA GLU A 782 -37.21 32.19 3.62
C GLU A 782 -38.39 33.16 3.46
N THR A 783 -39.61 32.62 3.45
CA THR A 783 -40.85 33.39 3.32
C THR A 783 -40.99 34.41 4.45
N LEU A 784 -40.62 34.06 5.68
CA LEU A 784 -40.65 34.98 6.82
C LEU A 784 -39.63 36.12 6.68
N LEU A 785 -38.40 35.81 6.24
CA LEU A 785 -37.31 36.79 6.06
C LEU A 785 -37.65 37.78 4.93
N PHE A 786 -38.14 37.31 3.78
CA PHE A 786 -38.64 38.19 2.71
C PHE A 786 -39.80 39.09 3.18
N ASN A 787 -40.73 38.56 3.99
CA ASN A 787 -41.82 39.37 4.56
C ASN A 787 -41.31 40.43 5.56
N ARG A 788 -40.33 40.10 6.40
CA ARG A 788 -39.67 41.06 7.29
C ARG A 788 -38.91 42.14 6.50
N PHE A 789 -38.11 41.75 5.51
CA PHE A 789 -37.38 42.67 4.64
C PHE A 789 -38.33 43.61 3.88
N ASN A 790 -39.41 43.09 3.28
CA ASN A 790 -40.39 43.94 2.58
C ASN A 790 -41.04 44.97 3.51
N ARG A 791 -41.42 44.59 4.74
CA ARG A 791 -41.93 45.53 5.75
C ARG A 791 -40.89 46.59 6.13
N ALA A 792 -39.65 46.19 6.42
CA ALA A 792 -38.55 47.10 6.75
C ALA A 792 -38.20 48.03 5.58
N SER A 793 -38.20 47.52 4.34
CA SER A 793 -37.93 48.27 3.10
C SER A 793 -39.03 49.30 2.79
N VAL A 794 -40.29 49.00 3.10
CA VAL A 794 -41.40 49.97 3.03
C VAL A 794 -41.25 51.07 4.10
N GLN A 795 -40.93 50.72 5.35
CA GLN A 795 -40.67 51.68 6.43
C GLN A 795 -39.47 52.58 6.11
N ALA A 796 -38.36 51.99 5.67
CA ALA A 796 -37.20 52.66 5.10
C ALA A 796 -37.58 53.64 3.99
N SER A 797 -38.33 53.18 2.99
CA SER A 797 -38.78 54.00 1.87
C SER A 797 -39.69 55.15 2.30
N ALA A 798 -40.51 54.97 3.33
CA ALA A 798 -41.35 56.01 3.90
C ALA A 798 -40.51 57.07 4.65
N TRP A 799 -39.55 56.64 5.47
CA TRP A 799 -38.62 57.52 6.19
C TRP A 799 -37.69 58.31 5.26
N LEU A 800 -37.20 57.66 4.19
CA LEU A 800 -36.47 58.32 3.10
C LEU A 800 -37.34 59.37 2.40
N LYS A 801 -38.63 59.10 2.15
CA LYS A 801 -39.58 60.04 1.52
C LYS A 801 -39.99 61.19 2.44
N SER A 802 -40.18 60.97 3.74
CA SER A 802 -40.60 62.01 4.68
C SER A 802 -39.51 63.06 4.89
N HIS A 803 -38.28 62.63 5.19
CA HIS A 803 -37.15 63.55 5.40
C HIS A 803 -36.68 64.24 4.10
N ARG A 804 -37.07 63.75 2.92
CA ARG A 804 -36.87 64.44 1.64
C ARG A 804 -37.78 65.67 1.46
N LYS A 805 -38.79 65.86 2.33
CA LYS A 805 -39.79 66.95 2.25
C LYS A 805 -39.60 68.08 3.28
N LEU A 806 -38.49 68.11 4.04
CA LEU A 806 -38.15 69.24 4.91
C LEU A 806 -37.61 70.44 4.11
N ASN A 807 -38.47 71.00 3.26
CA ASN A 807 -38.25 72.24 2.52
C ASN A 807 -39.31 73.26 2.97
N PRO A 808 -38.98 74.19 3.90
CA PRO A 808 -39.97 74.96 4.64
C PRO A 808 -40.51 76.15 3.82
N LEU A 809 -41.35 75.89 2.81
CA LEU A 809 -42.18 76.91 2.12
C LEU A 809 -43.22 76.25 1.19
N SER A 810 -44.34 75.75 1.74
CA SER A 810 -45.68 75.69 1.10
C SER A 810 -46.69 74.84 1.89
N ARG A 811 -47.65 75.49 2.61
CA ARG A 811 -48.97 74.89 2.88
C ARG A 811 -50.05 75.89 3.36
N SER A 812 -50.62 76.59 2.40
CA SER A 812 -52.06 76.90 2.34
C SER A 812 -52.54 76.48 0.94
N SER A 813 -53.80 76.17 0.65
CA SER A 813 -55.02 76.11 1.47
C SER A 813 -55.96 75.05 0.87
N ALA A 814 -56.71 74.29 1.70
CA ALA A 814 -57.96 73.62 1.34
C ALA A 814 -58.60 73.01 2.61
N ARG A 815 -59.93 73.04 2.74
CA ARG A 815 -60.68 72.58 3.92
C ARG A 815 -61.96 71.85 3.47
N SER A 816 -62.30 70.73 4.14
CA SER A 816 -63.65 70.13 4.19
C SER A 816 -64.25 69.62 2.84
N ILE A 817 -65.32 68.81 2.76
CA ILE A 817 -66.44 68.45 3.65
C ILE A 817 -66.66 66.90 3.70
N SER A 818 -67.50 66.40 4.62
CA SER A 818 -68.01 65.02 4.80
C SER A 818 -68.55 64.34 3.51
N GLY A 819 -68.80 63.02 3.42
CA GLY A 819 -68.89 61.93 4.41
C GLY A 819 -69.56 60.66 3.80
N ASP A 820 -70.00 59.60 4.50
CA ASP A 820 -69.80 59.10 5.89
C ASP A 820 -70.25 57.61 6.00
N ALA A 821 -69.84 56.91 7.08
CA ALA A 821 -70.38 55.64 7.66
C ALA A 821 -70.65 54.34 6.83
N ALA A 822 -69.86 53.29 7.08
CA ALA A 822 -70.32 51.93 7.49
C ALA A 822 -69.13 51.01 7.92
N GLU A 823 -69.39 50.07 8.84
CA GLU A 823 -68.40 49.23 9.57
C GLU A 823 -67.87 48.02 8.74
N LYS A 824 -66.70 47.41 9.01
CA LYS A 824 -66.47 46.48 10.16
C LYS A 824 -65.00 46.09 10.48
N ASP A 825 -64.77 45.94 11.78
CA ASP A 825 -64.03 44.87 12.50
C ASP A 825 -62.50 44.60 12.30
N THR A 826 -61.67 45.38 13.02
CA THR A 826 -60.55 44.92 13.92
C THR A 826 -59.29 44.17 13.38
N PRO A 827 -58.18 44.09 14.16
CA PRO A 827 -57.86 44.75 15.44
C PRO A 827 -56.72 45.79 15.35
N SER A 828 -56.49 46.50 16.45
CA SER A 828 -55.49 47.56 16.63
C SER A 828 -54.27 47.11 17.45
N ASP A 829 -53.08 47.61 17.09
CA ASP A 829 -51.92 47.75 17.99
C ASP A 829 -51.28 49.14 17.70
N ASP A 830 -51.90 50.20 18.24
CA ASP A 830 -51.36 51.57 18.21
C ASP A 830 -50.67 51.86 19.56
N GLU A 831 -49.37 51.56 19.67
CA GLU A 831 -48.54 52.08 20.77
C GLU A 831 -47.63 53.23 20.30
N ASP A 832 -47.99 54.42 20.78
CA ASP A 832 -47.13 55.49 21.28
C ASP A 832 -45.96 55.97 20.41
N TYR A 833 -46.20 57.09 19.71
CA TYR A 833 -45.15 57.92 19.08
C TYR A 833 -44.37 58.73 20.13
N ASN A 834 -43.68 58.04 21.04
CA ASN A 834 -42.77 58.71 21.97
C ASN A 834 -41.47 59.11 21.25
N GLN A 835 -41.05 60.35 21.45
CA GLN A 835 -39.96 60.98 20.69
C GLN A 835 -38.61 60.75 21.38
N ASP A 836 -37.97 59.63 21.05
CA ASP A 836 -36.60 59.32 21.48
C ASP A 836 -35.59 59.52 20.32
N ASP A 837 -34.37 59.94 20.63
CA ASP A 837 -33.29 60.24 19.66
C ASP A 837 -32.54 58.95 19.20
N GLY A 838 -33.22 57.80 19.27
CA GLY A 838 -32.72 56.49 18.84
C GLY A 838 -32.70 56.33 17.31
N GLN A 839 -31.86 55.41 16.83
CA GLN A 839 -31.92 54.99 15.42
C GLN A 839 -33.25 54.24 15.15
N PRO A 840 -33.88 54.41 13.97
CA PRO A 840 -35.17 53.76 13.71
C PRO A 840 -35.02 52.24 13.69
N LEU A 841 -35.84 51.51 14.46
CA LEU A 841 -35.81 50.04 14.60
C LEU A 841 -35.95 49.24 13.28
N PHE A 842 -36.33 49.89 12.17
CA PHE A 842 -36.30 49.25 10.84
C PHE A 842 -34.89 49.16 10.25
N VAL A 843 -33.95 50.03 10.67
CA VAL A 843 -32.57 50.09 10.18
C VAL A 843 -31.80 48.86 10.65
N ASP A 844 -31.89 48.53 11.94
CA ASP A 844 -31.24 47.34 12.51
C ASP A 844 -31.75 46.07 11.81
N ARG A 845 -33.06 45.96 11.57
CA ARG A 845 -33.70 44.85 10.82
C ARG A 845 -33.33 44.79 9.33
N LEU A 846 -32.67 45.82 8.79
CA LEU A 846 -32.19 45.91 7.41
C LEU A 846 -30.67 45.69 7.29
N LEU A 847 -29.92 45.99 8.35
CA LEU A 847 -28.47 45.84 8.43
C LEU A 847 -28.02 44.53 9.10
N ASP A 848 -28.82 44.00 10.03
CA ASP A 848 -28.67 42.64 10.52
C ASP A 848 -28.97 41.66 9.38
N ILE A 849 -28.07 40.69 9.20
CA ILE A 849 -28.13 39.63 8.20
C ILE A 849 -28.00 38.24 8.85
N GLY A 850 -27.99 38.16 10.18
CA GLY A 850 -27.72 36.92 10.92
C GLY A 850 -28.62 35.76 10.51
N GLU A 851 -29.94 35.95 10.60
CA GLU A 851 -30.91 34.90 10.23
C GLU A 851 -30.86 34.54 8.73
N GLU A 852 -30.55 35.47 7.82
CA GLU A 852 -30.29 35.13 6.41
C GLU A 852 -29.01 34.29 6.25
N THR A 853 -27.93 34.63 6.94
CA THR A 853 -26.67 33.85 6.86
C THR A 853 -26.77 32.48 7.50
N ASP A 854 -27.51 32.35 8.61
CA ASP A 854 -27.79 31.07 9.26
C ASP A 854 -28.65 30.17 8.36
N LEU A 855 -29.70 30.73 7.73
CA LEU A 855 -30.53 29.98 6.78
C LEU A 855 -29.76 29.60 5.51
N LEU A 856 -28.87 30.45 5.01
CA LEU A 856 -28.01 30.13 3.87
C LEU A 856 -27.05 28.97 4.19
N ALA A 857 -26.49 28.94 5.41
CA ALA A 857 -25.65 27.85 5.89
C ALA A 857 -26.45 26.54 6.07
N GLU A 858 -27.61 26.60 6.73
CA GLU A 858 -28.53 25.45 6.91
C GLU A 858 -28.97 24.87 5.55
N THR A 859 -29.30 25.74 4.59
CA THR A 859 -29.64 25.34 3.22
C THR A 859 -28.46 24.71 2.49
N LYS A 860 -27.24 25.20 2.69
CA LYS A 860 -26.03 24.59 2.11
C LYS A 860 -25.78 23.20 2.69
N ASP A 861 -25.83 23.03 4.02
CA ASP A 861 -25.61 21.73 4.67
C ASP A 861 -26.61 20.67 4.15
N ILE A 862 -27.88 21.05 3.96
CA ILE A 862 -28.91 20.19 3.35
C ILE A 862 -28.46 19.69 1.97
N ARG A 863 -27.89 20.56 1.12
CA ARG A 863 -27.39 20.17 -0.21
C ARG A 863 -26.14 19.29 -0.13
N ASP A 864 -25.20 19.62 0.75
CA ASP A 864 -23.97 18.86 0.96
C ASP A 864 -24.31 17.43 1.45
N GLU A 865 -25.22 17.27 2.43
CA GLU A 865 -25.67 15.97 2.93
C GLU A 865 -26.46 15.17 1.88
N LEU A 866 -27.40 15.80 1.16
CA LEU A 866 -28.11 15.15 0.05
C LEU A 866 -27.15 14.64 -1.03
N ASN A 867 -26.09 15.40 -1.34
CA ASN A 867 -25.07 15.01 -2.31
C ASN A 867 -24.14 13.89 -1.79
N MET A 868 -23.86 13.84 -0.49
CA MET A 868 -23.16 12.70 0.12
C MET A 868 -24.02 11.42 0.07
N ILE A 869 -25.33 11.51 0.32
CA ILE A 869 -26.28 10.39 0.18
C ILE A 869 -26.37 9.94 -1.29
N ARG A 870 -26.52 10.87 -2.25
CA ARG A 870 -26.45 10.62 -3.70
C ARG A 870 -25.19 9.82 -4.07
N THR A 871 -24.04 10.18 -3.49
CA THR A 871 -22.75 9.52 -3.71
C THR A 871 -22.73 8.07 -3.17
N VAL A 872 -23.37 7.77 -2.03
CA VAL A 872 -23.49 6.39 -1.53
C VAL A 872 -24.40 5.55 -2.43
N LEU A 873 -25.54 6.10 -2.85
CA LEU A 873 -26.51 5.42 -3.72
C LEU A 873 -25.94 5.13 -5.12
N GLU A 874 -25.17 6.05 -5.70
CA GLU A 874 -24.47 5.78 -6.98
C GLU A 874 -23.40 4.69 -6.82
N HIS A 875 -22.65 4.65 -5.71
CA HIS A 875 -21.72 3.55 -5.46
C HIS A 875 -22.43 2.19 -5.34
N GLN A 876 -23.61 2.12 -4.71
CA GLN A 876 -24.44 0.90 -4.73
C GLN A 876 -24.86 0.53 -6.15
N LYS A 877 -25.36 1.50 -6.93
CA LYS A 877 -25.81 1.29 -8.31
C LYS A 877 -24.72 0.68 -9.19
N HIS A 878 -23.50 1.21 -9.13
CA HIS A 878 -22.35 0.70 -9.88
C HIS A 878 -22.01 -0.75 -9.48
N VAL A 879 -21.88 -1.01 -8.18
CA VAL A 879 -21.57 -2.36 -7.66
C VAL A 879 -22.65 -3.39 -8.01
N LEU A 880 -23.93 -3.00 -8.00
CA LEU A 880 -25.05 -3.87 -8.39
C LEU A 880 -25.09 -4.19 -9.90
N VAL A 881 -24.64 -3.27 -10.77
CA VAL A 881 -24.52 -3.55 -12.21
C VAL A 881 -23.40 -4.55 -12.47
N ASP A 882 -22.21 -4.32 -11.91
CA ASP A 882 -21.09 -5.26 -12.01
C ASP A 882 -21.46 -6.65 -11.44
N PHE A 883 -22.17 -6.68 -10.31
CA PHE A 883 -22.60 -7.92 -9.65
C PHE A 883 -23.70 -8.67 -10.42
N GLN A 884 -24.66 -7.95 -11.02
CA GLN A 884 -25.63 -8.52 -11.96
C GLN A 884 -24.91 -9.22 -13.12
N ASP A 885 -23.94 -8.56 -13.75
CA ASP A 885 -23.26 -9.08 -14.93
C ASP A 885 -22.36 -10.28 -14.58
N VAL A 886 -21.72 -10.28 -13.41
CA VAL A 886 -21.03 -11.46 -12.87
C VAL A 886 -21.99 -12.64 -12.72
N ILE A 887 -23.12 -12.49 -12.01
CA ILE A 887 -24.06 -13.61 -11.79
C ILE A 887 -24.67 -14.07 -13.12
N CYS A 888 -24.99 -13.14 -14.02
CA CYS A 888 -25.50 -13.50 -15.35
C CYS A 888 -24.47 -14.28 -16.17
N SER A 889 -23.17 -13.99 -16.04
CA SER A 889 -22.12 -14.79 -16.69
C SER A 889 -22.01 -16.21 -16.13
N VAL A 890 -22.15 -16.39 -14.81
CA VAL A 890 -22.17 -17.70 -14.15
C VAL A 890 -23.40 -18.51 -14.56
N TYR A 891 -24.59 -17.90 -14.54
CA TYR A 891 -25.84 -18.55 -14.95
C TYR A 891 -25.81 -18.91 -16.44
N LEU A 892 -25.15 -18.12 -17.30
CA LEU A 892 -24.89 -18.47 -18.71
C LEU A 892 -24.03 -19.73 -18.84
N ALA A 893 -22.92 -19.80 -18.09
CA ALA A 893 -22.04 -20.98 -18.10
C ALA A 893 -22.76 -22.25 -17.57
N GLN A 894 -23.65 -22.08 -16.60
CA GLN A 894 -24.46 -23.16 -16.00
C GLN A 894 -25.75 -23.49 -16.78
N GLN A 895 -26.02 -22.82 -17.91
CA GLN A 895 -27.25 -22.97 -18.72
C GLN A 895 -28.56 -22.65 -17.95
N ILE A 896 -28.50 -21.81 -16.92
CA ILE A 896 -29.65 -21.40 -16.10
C ILE A 896 -30.29 -20.13 -16.68
N SER A 897 -31.63 -20.07 -16.65
CA SER A 897 -32.39 -18.88 -17.06
C SER A 897 -32.00 -17.64 -16.24
N GLN A 898 -31.66 -16.56 -16.93
CA GLN A 898 -31.28 -15.27 -16.31
C GLN A 898 -32.47 -14.34 -16.09
N VAL A 899 -33.70 -14.72 -16.49
CA VAL A 899 -34.86 -13.81 -16.52
C VAL A 899 -35.21 -13.29 -15.13
N ASP A 900 -35.35 -14.19 -14.15
CA ASP A 900 -35.75 -13.83 -12.79
C ASP A 900 -34.64 -13.09 -12.03
N VAL A 901 -33.38 -13.46 -12.26
CA VAL A 901 -32.21 -12.76 -11.72
C VAL A 901 -32.15 -11.31 -12.24
N LYS A 902 -32.26 -11.12 -13.57
CA LYS A 902 -32.30 -9.78 -14.19
C LYS A 902 -33.53 -8.98 -13.77
N LYS A 903 -34.65 -9.63 -13.44
CA LYS A 903 -35.81 -8.96 -12.84
C LYS A 903 -35.48 -8.44 -11.43
N ARG A 904 -35.01 -9.31 -10.53
CA ARG A 904 -34.64 -8.96 -9.14
C ARG A 904 -33.60 -7.82 -9.09
N PHE A 905 -32.56 -7.85 -9.93
CA PHE A 905 -31.59 -6.75 -10.04
C PHE A 905 -32.21 -5.45 -10.58
N LYS A 906 -33.09 -5.52 -11.59
CA LYS A 906 -33.83 -4.34 -12.09
C LYS A 906 -34.83 -3.79 -11.07
N ASP A 907 -35.32 -4.59 -10.13
CA ASP A 907 -36.17 -4.12 -9.03
C ASP A 907 -35.31 -3.35 -8.00
N GLN A 908 -34.14 -3.89 -7.60
CA GLN A 908 -33.16 -3.20 -6.74
C GLN A 908 -32.66 -1.89 -7.34
N GLN A 909 -32.25 -1.90 -8.62
CA GLN A 909 -31.79 -0.71 -9.33
C GLN A 909 -32.89 0.36 -9.44
N ARG A 910 -34.16 -0.03 -9.63
CA ARG A 910 -35.29 0.92 -9.68
C ARG A 910 -35.59 1.56 -8.32
N MET A 911 -35.41 0.85 -7.20
CA MET A 911 -35.51 1.44 -5.87
C MET A 911 -34.44 2.53 -5.66
N ILE A 912 -33.19 2.26 -6.04
CA ILE A 912 -32.11 3.25 -5.97
C ILE A 912 -32.37 4.43 -6.92
N GLU A 913 -32.83 4.18 -8.15
CA GLU A 913 -33.20 5.22 -9.12
C GLU A 913 -34.47 6.01 -8.75
N MET A 914 -35.28 5.56 -7.79
CA MET A 914 -36.36 6.34 -7.20
C MET A 914 -35.76 7.34 -6.21
N HIS A 915 -35.06 6.85 -5.19
CA HIS A 915 -34.43 7.70 -4.17
C HIS A 915 -33.45 8.73 -4.77
N LEU A 916 -32.70 8.39 -5.82
CA LEU A 916 -31.85 9.33 -6.53
C LEU A 916 -32.64 10.48 -7.18
N LYS A 917 -33.85 10.23 -7.71
CA LYS A 917 -34.74 11.28 -8.25
C LYS A 917 -35.36 12.14 -7.16
N ASP A 918 -35.69 11.54 -6.03
CA ASP A 918 -36.25 12.25 -4.87
C ASP A 918 -35.20 13.18 -4.25
N ILE A 919 -33.94 12.74 -4.16
CA ILE A 919 -32.78 13.57 -3.80
C ILE A 919 -32.56 14.67 -4.84
N ASP A 920 -32.62 14.35 -6.14
CA ASP A 920 -32.50 15.33 -7.23
C ASP A 920 -33.64 16.37 -7.26
N ARG A 921 -34.81 16.04 -6.70
CA ARG A 921 -35.94 16.96 -6.49
C ARG A 921 -35.64 17.88 -5.31
N MET A 922 -35.20 17.32 -4.18
CA MET A 922 -34.89 18.04 -2.95
C MET A 922 -33.69 18.99 -3.07
N ASP A 923 -32.59 18.56 -3.72
CA ASP A 923 -31.43 19.42 -4.03
C ASP A 923 -31.85 20.65 -4.87
N LYS A 924 -32.75 20.46 -5.84
CA LYS A 924 -33.33 21.56 -6.65
C LYS A 924 -34.36 22.42 -5.90
N GLN A 925 -34.89 21.97 -4.76
CA GLN A 925 -35.69 22.81 -3.87
C GLN A 925 -34.77 23.66 -2.99
N ALA A 926 -33.79 23.05 -2.32
CA ALA A 926 -32.78 23.75 -1.53
C ALA A 926 -31.94 24.74 -2.36
N GLU A 927 -31.62 24.43 -3.62
CA GLU A 927 -30.95 25.34 -4.56
C GLU A 927 -31.73 26.65 -4.78
N ARG A 928 -33.07 26.59 -4.83
CA ARG A 928 -33.92 27.78 -4.99
C ARG A 928 -33.89 28.64 -3.73
N ILE A 929 -34.02 28.02 -2.55
CA ILE A 929 -33.91 28.72 -1.26
C ILE A 929 -32.53 29.41 -1.17
N TYR A 930 -31.46 28.70 -1.53
CA TYR A 930 -30.09 29.23 -1.51
C TYR A 930 -29.93 30.46 -2.41
N HIS A 931 -30.42 30.40 -3.66
CA HIS A 931 -30.40 31.56 -4.56
C HIS A 931 -31.30 32.70 -4.08
N SER A 932 -32.50 32.41 -3.59
CA SER A 932 -33.46 33.39 -3.08
C SER A 932 -32.89 34.19 -1.89
N ILE A 933 -32.23 33.49 -0.94
CA ILE A 933 -31.55 34.14 0.18
C ILE A 933 -30.28 34.89 -0.26
N THR A 934 -29.56 34.42 -1.28
CA THR A 934 -28.44 35.15 -1.88
C THR A 934 -28.90 36.49 -2.50
N ASP A 935 -30.01 36.46 -3.25
CA ASP A 935 -30.64 37.66 -3.82
C ASP A 935 -31.18 38.60 -2.73
N LEU A 936 -31.73 38.07 -1.63
CA LEU A 936 -32.16 38.84 -0.47
C LEU A 936 -31.00 39.57 0.22
N LEU A 937 -29.84 38.92 0.34
CA LEU A 937 -28.62 39.52 0.91
C LEU A 937 -28.06 40.64 0.03
N ASP A 938 -28.04 40.45 -1.30
CA ASP A 938 -27.67 41.50 -2.26
C ASP A 938 -28.66 42.68 -2.24
N LEU A 939 -29.97 42.42 -2.09
CA LEU A 939 -30.98 43.46 -1.88
C LEU A 939 -30.77 44.22 -0.56
N LYS A 940 -30.48 43.52 0.56
CA LYS A 940 -30.10 44.18 1.83
C LYS A 940 -28.84 45.04 1.66
N GLN A 941 -27.79 44.53 1.03
CA GLN A 941 -26.55 45.28 0.79
C GLN A 941 -26.78 46.55 -0.06
N LYS A 942 -27.61 46.46 -1.11
CA LYS A 942 -27.99 47.62 -1.94
C LYS A 942 -28.75 48.68 -1.13
N HIS A 943 -29.63 48.27 -0.23
CA HIS A 943 -30.30 49.19 0.70
C HIS A 943 -29.33 49.79 1.73
N ALA A 944 -28.44 48.99 2.32
CA ALA A 944 -27.43 49.44 3.28
C ALA A 944 -26.51 50.53 2.68
N ASN A 945 -25.98 50.29 1.47
CA ASN A 945 -25.15 51.26 0.74
C ASN A 945 -25.89 52.59 0.49
N ALA A 946 -27.19 52.53 0.17
CA ALA A 946 -28.02 53.71 -0.04
C ALA A 946 -28.31 54.48 1.26
N PHE A 947 -28.37 53.80 2.40
CA PHE A 947 -28.47 54.42 3.73
C PHE A 947 -27.16 55.07 4.17
N GLU A 948 -26.02 54.38 4.03
CA GLU A 948 -24.70 54.92 4.39
C GLU A 948 -24.39 56.20 3.60
N ALA A 949 -24.57 56.17 2.28
CA ALA A 949 -24.39 57.34 1.41
C ALA A 949 -25.31 58.51 1.80
N ARG A 950 -26.47 58.23 2.40
CA ARG A 950 -27.37 59.26 2.94
C ARG A 950 -26.89 59.79 4.30
N PHE A 951 -26.53 58.93 5.24
CA PHE A 951 -26.06 59.37 6.56
C PHE A 951 -24.78 60.21 6.45
N ALA A 952 -23.86 59.84 5.56
CA ALA A 952 -22.68 60.65 5.24
C ALA A 952 -23.05 62.04 4.69
N ARG A 953 -24.06 62.13 3.81
CA ARG A 953 -24.59 63.40 3.28
C ARG A 953 -25.23 64.26 4.37
N ASP A 954 -26.03 63.66 5.24
CA ASP A 954 -26.76 64.40 6.28
C ASP A 954 -25.81 64.85 7.42
N GLN A 955 -24.74 64.09 7.73
CA GLN A 955 -23.63 64.56 8.56
C GLN A 955 -22.86 65.74 7.92
N ALA A 956 -22.57 65.67 6.62
CA ALA A 956 -21.93 66.78 5.89
C ALA A 956 -22.81 68.05 5.87
N ALA A 957 -24.14 67.90 5.82
CA ALA A 957 -25.07 69.00 5.96
C ALA A 957 -25.11 69.58 7.38
N GLY A 958 -25.06 68.73 8.42
CA GLY A 958 -25.03 69.13 9.83
C GLY A 958 -23.78 69.95 10.20
N THR A 959 -22.59 69.45 9.83
CA THR A 959 -21.32 70.16 10.04
C THR A 959 -21.27 71.51 9.30
N THR A 960 -21.82 71.58 8.08
CA THR A 960 -21.98 72.83 7.31
C THR A 960 -22.96 73.83 7.96
N ARG A 961 -23.90 73.37 8.79
CA ARG A 961 -24.77 74.26 9.59
C ARG A 961 -24.04 74.76 10.84
N GLN A 962 -23.31 73.90 11.55
CA GLN A 962 -22.53 74.30 12.73
C GLN A 962 -21.48 75.37 12.39
N SER A 963 -20.73 75.22 11.30
CA SER A 963 -19.72 76.22 10.88
C SER A 963 -20.34 77.59 10.61
N LYS A 964 -21.52 77.65 9.96
CA LYS A 964 -22.28 78.90 9.78
C LYS A 964 -22.77 79.49 11.11
N THR A 965 -23.22 78.68 12.07
CA THR A 965 -23.66 79.18 13.38
C THR A 965 -22.50 79.81 14.15
N ILE A 966 -21.32 79.19 14.13
CA ILE A 966 -20.10 79.73 14.76
C ILE A 966 -19.72 81.08 14.13
N MET A 967 -19.73 81.16 12.79
CA MET A 967 -19.45 82.38 12.03
C MET A 967 -20.44 83.53 12.33
N VAL A 968 -21.73 83.23 12.54
CA VAL A 968 -22.72 84.24 12.96
C VAL A 968 -22.47 84.68 14.40
N PHE A 969 -22.12 83.76 15.29
CA PHE A 969 -21.85 84.07 16.70
C PHE A 969 -20.66 85.02 16.86
N THR A 970 -19.55 84.79 16.16
CA THR A 970 -18.38 85.69 16.18
C THR A 970 -18.71 87.10 15.68
N ILE A 971 -19.49 87.23 14.61
CA ILE A 971 -19.95 88.53 14.08
C ILE A 971 -20.78 89.29 15.13
N VAL A 972 -21.75 88.61 15.77
CA VAL A 972 -22.62 89.23 16.78
C VAL A 972 -21.82 89.68 18.00
N THR A 973 -20.97 88.81 18.55
CA THR A 973 -20.22 89.11 19.78
C THR A 973 -19.23 90.26 19.60
N ILE A 974 -18.59 90.40 18.42
CA ILE A 974 -17.52 91.38 18.21
C ILE A 974 -18.06 92.74 17.75
N ILE A 975 -19.11 92.78 16.91
CA ILE A 975 -19.61 94.05 16.34
C ILE A 975 -20.64 94.71 17.26
N PHE A 976 -21.64 93.96 17.75
CA PHE A 976 -22.77 94.55 18.46
C PHE A 976 -22.48 94.86 19.94
N LEU A 977 -21.61 94.09 20.60
CA LEU A 977 -21.33 94.27 22.02
C LEU A 977 -20.65 95.63 22.31
N PRO A 978 -19.58 96.06 21.59
CA PRO A 978 -19.01 97.40 21.78
C PRO A 978 -20.00 98.52 21.42
N LEU A 979 -20.83 98.33 20.39
CA LEU A 979 -21.88 99.28 20.00
C LEU A 979 -22.92 99.49 21.12
N SER A 980 -23.32 98.41 21.79
CA SER A 980 -24.24 98.46 22.95
C SER A 980 -23.62 99.11 24.19
N PHE A 981 -22.30 99.05 24.33
CA PHE A 981 -21.57 99.73 25.40
C PHE A 981 -21.46 101.24 25.14
N ILE A 982 -21.27 101.65 23.88
CA ILE A 982 -21.26 103.07 23.50
C ILE A 982 -22.62 103.71 23.77
N THR A 983 -23.73 103.06 23.41
CA THR A 983 -25.07 103.62 23.65
C THR A 983 -25.43 103.70 25.13
N SER A 984 -24.97 102.76 25.98
CA SER A 984 -25.24 102.83 27.42
C SER A 984 -24.62 104.07 28.08
N ILE A 985 -23.42 104.47 27.68
CA ILE A 985 -22.76 105.69 28.18
C ILE A 985 -23.55 106.96 27.81
N PHE A 986 -24.16 107.01 26.63
CA PHE A 986 -25.03 108.12 26.23
C PHE A 986 -26.38 108.17 26.97
N THR A 987 -26.76 107.11 27.70
CA THR A 987 -27.97 107.10 28.55
C THR A 987 -27.73 107.55 30.00
N ILE A 988 -26.49 107.89 30.38
CA ILE A 988 -26.19 108.41 31.71
C ILE A 988 -26.64 109.88 31.83
N ASN A 989 -27.64 110.11 32.68
CA ASN A 989 -28.34 111.40 32.79
C ASN A 989 -27.52 112.46 33.55
N MET A 990 -26.83 113.33 32.82
CA MET A 990 -25.92 114.34 33.39
C MET A 990 -26.66 115.50 34.08
N LYS A 991 -26.97 115.34 35.37
CA LYS A 991 -27.52 116.40 36.24
C LYS A 991 -26.63 116.85 37.41
N GLU A 992 -25.45 116.26 37.60
CA GLU A 992 -24.60 116.49 38.80
C GLU A 992 -23.16 116.95 38.48
N PHE A 993 -22.87 117.37 37.24
CA PHE A 993 -21.54 117.85 36.81
C PHE A 993 -21.61 119.28 36.22
N GLU A 994 -21.95 120.27 37.04
CA GLU A 994 -22.28 121.66 36.62
C GLU A 994 -21.14 122.50 35.97
N ASN A 995 -19.95 121.93 35.71
CA ASN A 995 -18.83 122.67 35.08
C ASN A 995 -18.03 121.88 34.01
N LEU A 996 -18.55 120.76 33.50
CA LEU A 996 -17.91 120.01 32.40
C LEU A 996 -18.71 120.11 31.10
N ASN A 997 -18.20 120.88 30.15
CA ASN A 997 -18.87 121.12 28.87
C ASN A 997 -18.87 119.85 27.99
N PHE A 998 -20.03 119.52 27.40
CA PHE A 998 -20.33 118.28 26.67
C PHE A 998 -19.27 117.89 25.62
N GLY A 999 -18.68 118.87 24.94
CA GLY A 999 -17.63 118.66 23.94
C GLY A 999 -16.33 118.03 24.48
N TYR A 1000 -16.04 118.13 25.78
CA TYR A 1000 -14.87 117.47 26.38
C TYR A 1000 -15.13 115.97 26.56
N VAL A 1001 -16.28 115.60 27.14
CA VAL A 1001 -16.66 114.20 27.39
C VAL A 1001 -16.78 113.44 26.07
N ALA A 1002 -17.50 113.99 25.09
CA ALA A 1002 -17.67 113.36 23.78
C ALA A 1002 -16.33 113.07 23.08
N ARG A 1003 -15.35 113.97 23.21
CA ARG A 1003 -14.03 113.80 22.57
C ARG A 1003 -13.21 112.66 23.20
N TYR A 1004 -13.36 112.41 24.50
CA TYR A 1004 -12.73 111.28 25.18
C TYR A 1004 -13.49 109.96 24.97
N THR A 1005 -14.83 109.94 25.04
CA THR A 1005 -15.61 108.70 24.90
C THR A 1005 -15.53 108.14 23.48
N PHE A 1006 -15.66 108.97 22.43
CA PHE A 1006 -15.43 108.52 21.06
C PHE A 1006 -13.95 108.17 20.81
N GLY A 1007 -13.01 108.96 21.34
CA GLY A 1007 -11.58 108.71 21.17
C GLY A 1007 -11.14 107.33 21.69
N ILE A 1008 -11.50 107.01 22.93
CA ILE A 1008 -11.18 105.71 23.55
C ILE A 1008 -12.02 104.58 22.93
N GLY A 1009 -13.30 104.81 22.64
CA GLY A 1009 -14.19 103.83 22.03
C GLY A 1009 -13.72 103.35 20.65
N PHE A 1010 -13.29 104.28 19.78
CA PHE A 1010 -12.73 103.92 18.47
C PHE A 1010 -11.32 103.31 18.58
N ALA A 1011 -10.48 103.79 19.52
CA ALA A 1011 -9.14 103.23 19.72
C ALA A 1011 -9.15 101.76 20.18
N ILE A 1012 -10.20 101.29 20.85
CA ILE A 1012 -10.34 99.88 21.27
C ILE A 1012 -11.11 99.05 20.23
N SER A 1013 -12.18 99.59 19.65
CA SER A 1013 -13.03 98.83 18.72
C SER A 1013 -12.38 98.60 17.35
N ILE A 1014 -11.63 99.57 16.80
CA ILE A 1014 -11.02 99.43 15.46
C ILE A 1014 -9.97 98.29 15.44
N PRO A 1015 -9.03 98.17 16.40
CA PRO A 1015 -8.14 97.02 16.46
C PRO A 1015 -8.87 95.68 16.61
N LEU A 1016 -9.93 95.61 17.42
CA LEU A 1016 -10.71 94.37 17.59
C LEU A 1016 -11.44 93.95 16.30
N ILE A 1017 -11.98 94.92 15.55
CA ILE A 1017 -12.62 94.65 14.25
C ILE A 1017 -11.59 94.22 13.20
N VAL A 1018 -10.40 94.85 13.18
CA VAL A 1018 -9.30 94.44 12.29
C VAL A 1018 -8.77 93.05 12.63
N VAL A 1019 -8.62 92.71 13.92
CA VAL A 1019 -8.27 91.35 14.36
C VAL A 1019 -9.35 90.35 13.94
N ALA A 1020 -10.63 90.67 14.14
CA ALA A 1020 -11.72 89.76 13.80
C ALA A 1020 -11.84 89.49 12.29
N LEU A 1021 -11.68 90.52 11.46
CA LEU A 1021 -11.66 90.37 10.00
C LEU A 1021 -10.41 89.65 9.48
N SER A 1022 -9.31 89.66 10.23
CA SER A 1022 -8.09 88.91 9.90
C SER A 1022 -8.02 87.52 10.53
N VAL A 1023 -9.04 87.04 11.26
CA VAL A 1023 -9.10 85.64 11.73
C VAL A 1023 -9.15 84.66 10.55
N ASP A 1024 -9.94 84.96 9.52
CA ASP A 1024 -10.00 84.14 8.29
C ASP A 1024 -8.66 84.18 7.53
N ASP A 1025 -8.04 85.37 7.41
CA ASP A 1025 -6.71 85.53 6.81
C ASP A 1025 -5.61 84.80 7.59
N ILE A 1026 -5.70 84.72 8.93
CA ILE A 1026 -4.77 83.93 9.77
C ILE A 1026 -4.99 82.42 9.54
N GLY A 1027 -6.25 81.98 9.36
CA GLY A 1027 -6.57 80.61 8.96
C GLY A 1027 -5.93 80.24 7.61
N ASP A 1028 -6.03 81.12 6.62
CA ASP A 1028 -5.40 80.91 5.31
C ASP A 1028 -3.88 81.19 5.31
N PHE A 1029 -3.34 81.94 6.29
CA PHE A 1029 -1.89 82.02 6.53
C PHE A 1029 -1.31 80.70 7.05
N PHE A 1030 -2.00 80.04 8.01
CA PHE A 1030 -1.60 78.70 8.48
C PHE A 1030 -1.76 77.61 7.39
N ARG A 1031 -2.82 77.68 6.56
CA ARG A 1031 -2.91 76.84 5.35
C ARG A 1031 -1.78 77.14 4.36
N SER A 1032 -1.47 78.41 4.11
CA SER A 1032 -0.37 78.80 3.21
C SER A 1032 0.99 78.30 3.70
N GLY A 1033 1.22 78.31 5.02
CA GLY A 1033 2.39 77.70 5.65
C GLY A 1033 2.51 76.20 5.36
N THR A 1034 1.43 75.44 5.53
CA THR A 1034 1.42 73.99 5.24
C THR A 1034 1.51 73.69 3.74
N ILE A 1035 0.90 74.49 2.86
CA ILE A 1035 0.94 74.30 1.41
C ILE A 1035 2.34 74.59 0.82
N ARG A 1036 3.11 75.54 1.40
CA ARG A 1036 4.48 75.84 0.97
C ARG A 1036 5.47 74.68 1.16
N SER A 1037 5.12 73.66 1.96
CA SER A 1037 5.88 72.41 2.09
C SER A 1037 5.62 71.37 0.98
N ARG A 1038 4.45 71.41 0.32
CA ARG A 1038 4.01 70.36 -0.63
C ARG A 1038 4.25 70.70 -2.10
N HIS A 1039 4.79 71.89 -2.42
CA HIS A 1039 5.04 72.32 -3.81
C HIS A 1039 6.50 72.27 -4.30
N TRP A 1040 7.41 71.62 -3.56
CA TRP A 1040 8.72 71.23 -4.11
C TRP A 1040 8.69 69.89 -4.88
N LEU A 1041 7.63 69.09 -4.73
CA LEU A 1041 7.48 67.75 -5.32
C LEU A 1041 6.27 67.59 -6.25
N SER A 1042 6.18 68.46 -7.28
CA SER A 1042 5.92 68.00 -8.66
C SER A 1042 5.94 69.17 -9.65
N ARG A 1043 6.87 69.11 -10.61
CA ARG A 1043 6.77 69.86 -11.87
C ARG A 1043 6.50 68.85 -12.99
N ARG A 1044 5.43 69.09 -13.76
CA ARG A 1044 5.28 68.70 -15.19
C ARG A 1044 5.11 67.19 -15.48
N HIS A 1045 4.42 66.74 -16.55
CA HIS A 1045 3.60 67.47 -17.55
C HIS A 1045 2.49 66.56 -18.16
N LYS A 1046 1.36 67.18 -18.55
CA LYS A 1046 0.44 66.77 -19.64
C LYS A 1046 1.12 66.90 -21.03
N PRO A 1047 0.61 66.38 -22.18
CA PRO A 1047 -0.81 66.08 -22.51
C PRO A 1047 -1.11 64.80 -23.34
N ALA A 1048 -2.40 64.63 -23.70
CA ALA A 1048 -2.98 63.66 -24.65
C ALA A 1048 -2.99 64.24 -26.11
N PRO A 1049 -3.94 64.01 -27.07
CA PRO A 1049 -5.27 63.35 -27.07
C PRO A 1049 -5.17 61.82 -27.40
N ALA A 1050 -6.15 61.03 -27.88
CA ALA A 1050 -7.55 61.17 -28.35
C ALA A 1050 -8.25 59.76 -28.32
N ILE A 1051 -9.51 59.47 -28.67
CA ILE A 1051 -10.87 60.08 -28.59
C ILE A 1051 -11.88 58.94 -28.95
N ASP A 1052 -13.13 58.98 -28.44
CA ASP A 1052 -14.40 58.30 -28.83
C ASP A 1052 -14.38 56.94 -29.60
N ARG A 1053 -15.21 55.91 -29.31
CA ARG A 1053 -16.41 55.69 -28.46
C ARG A 1053 -16.69 54.16 -28.37
N SER A 1054 -17.68 53.54 -27.69
CA SER A 1054 -18.79 53.93 -26.80
C SER A 1054 -19.37 52.68 -26.09
N GLU A 1055 -19.95 52.86 -24.89
CA GLU A 1055 -20.88 51.95 -24.16
C GLU A 1055 -20.37 50.55 -23.71
N GLY A 1056 -20.86 50.07 -22.54
CA GLY A 1056 -20.53 48.75 -21.96
C GLY A 1056 -20.35 48.76 -20.42
N GLN A 1057 -21.43 48.52 -19.67
CA GLN A 1057 -21.56 48.71 -18.22
C GLN A 1057 -20.58 47.96 -17.27
N LEU A 1058 -20.33 48.61 -16.12
CA LEU A 1058 -20.21 48.09 -14.75
C LEU A 1058 -19.22 46.97 -14.41
N GLY A 1059 -18.29 47.28 -13.50
CA GLY A 1059 -17.68 46.32 -12.57
C GLY A 1059 -17.87 46.78 -11.13
N ALA A 1060 -18.15 45.84 -10.22
CA ALA A 1060 -18.24 46.07 -8.77
C ALA A 1060 -17.90 44.77 -8.02
N LEU A 1061 -16.74 44.72 -7.34
CA LEU A 1061 -16.33 43.57 -6.49
C LEU A 1061 -15.02 43.89 -5.72
N GLU A 1062 -15.08 44.76 -4.68
CA GLU A 1062 -13.92 44.96 -3.78
C GLU A 1062 -14.30 45.45 -2.36
N ILE A 1063 -15.21 44.74 -1.68
CA ILE A 1063 -15.57 44.98 -0.25
C ILE A 1063 -15.40 43.73 0.64
N GLU A 1064 -15.37 42.53 0.05
CA GLU A 1064 -15.51 41.24 0.74
C GLU A 1064 -14.33 40.79 1.63
N LYS A 1065 -13.28 41.61 1.80
CA LYS A 1065 -11.95 41.13 2.23
C LYS A 1065 -11.36 41.72 3.52
N ILE A 1066 -12.13 42.47 4.31
CA ILE A 1066 -11.59 43.21 5.48
C ILE A 1066 -12.25 42.88 6.84
N LEU A 1067 -13.47 42.32 6.89
CA LEU A 1067 -14.21 42.13 8.16
C LEU A 1067 -14.16 40.72 8.79
N SER A 1068 -13.54 39.73 8.16
CA SER A 1068 -13.56 38.31 8.60
C SER A 1068 -12.55 37.94 9.71
N LEU A 1069 -11.91 38.92 10.37
CA LEU A 1069 -10.74 38.70 11.25
C LEU A 1069 -11.00 38.70 12.77
N ALA A 1070 -12.26 38.74 13.21
CA ALA A 1070 -12.60 38.99 14.62
C ALA A 1070 -13.18 37.81 15.45
N ARG A 1071 -13.53 36.64 14.87
CA ARG A 1071 -13.98 35.50 15.73
C ARG A 1071 -13.88 34.04 15.21
N THR A 1072 -12.97 33.71 14.29
CA THR A 1072 -12.67 32.29 13.97
C THR A 1072 -11.17 32.05 13.76
N ARG A 1073 -10.65 30.95 14.34
CA ARG A 1073 -9.26 30.50 14.14
C ARG A 1073 -9.18 28.97 14.03
N ARG A 1074 -9.50 28.44 12.85
CA ARG A 1074 -9.00 27.15 12.30
C ARG A 1074 -9.34 27.05 10.81
N SER A 1075 -8.59 26.19 10.11
CA SER A 1075 -8.79 25.75 8.71
C SER A 1075 -9.19 26.84 7.70
N GLY A 1076 -8.20 27.37 6.98
CA GLY A 1076 -8.46 27.92 5.65
C GLY A 1076 -8.27 26.82 4.61
N GLU A 1077 -9.21 26.72 3.66
CA GLU A 1077 -9.04 25.93 2.44
C GLU A 1077 -8.60 26.83 1.27
N LEU A 1078 -7.92 26.23 0.29
CA LEU A 1078 -7.67 26.81 -1.01
C LEU A 1078 -8.39 25.92 -2.03
N ASP A 1079 -9.52 26.40 -2.52
CA ASP A 1079 -10.30 25.70 -3.54
C ASP A 1079 -10.11 26.34 -4.92
N TYR A 1080 -10.03 25.51 -5.96
CA TYR A 1080 -10.01 25.93 -7.36
C TYR A 1080 -10.55 24.80 -8.25
N GLY A 1081 -11.51 25.16 -9.09
CA GLY A 1081 -12.42 24.22 -9.76
C GLY A 1081 -11.84 23.34 -10.90
N PRO A 1082 -12.70 22.51 -11.52
CA PRO A 1082 -12.28 21.37 -12.32
C PRO A 1082 -12.07 21.67 -13.81
N SER A 1083 -11.07 21.01 -14.44
CA SER A 1083 -11.32 20.04 -15.54
C SER A 1083 -10.05 19.49 -16.24
N LEU A 1084 -10.12 18.19 -16.58
CA LEU A 1084 -9.42 17.46 -17.66
C LEU A 1084 -7.87 17.31 -17.68
N LEU A 1085 -7.44 16.05 -17.76
CA LEU A 1085 -6.06 15.57 -18.02
C LEU A 1085 -5.75 15.55 -19.53
N PRO A 1086 -4.46 15.45 -19.96
CA PRO A 1086 -3.96 14.09 -20.32
C PRO A 1086 -2.42 13.80 -20.25
N ILE A 1087 -2.11 12.50 -20.07
CA ILE A 1087 -0.94 11.74 -20.61
C ILE A 1087 0.44 11.82 -19.91
N SER A 1088 1.13 10.67 -19.89
CA SER A 1088 2.45 10.40 -19.28
C SER A 1088 3.60 10.34 -20.30
N SER A 1089 4.86 10.46 -19.84
CA SER A 1089 5.97 9.59 -20.35
C SER A 1089 7.20 9.58 -19.41
N ARG A 1090 8.21 8.78 -19.75
CA ARG A 1090 9.41 8.45 -18.95
C ARG A 1090 10.59 9.42 -19.17
N GLY A 1091 11.39 9.62 -18.12
CA GLY A 1091 12.79 9.14 -18.14
C GLY A 1091 13.96 10.13 -18.27
N SER A 1092 14.94 9.95 -17.36
CA SER A 1092 16.40 10.16 -17.51
C SER A 1092 16.99 11.52 -17.91
N GLY A 1093 18.03 11.95 -17.18
CA GLY A 1093 19.07 12.89 -17.66
C GLY A 1093 19.39 14.06 -16.73
N GLY A 1094 20.69 14.28 -16.45
CA GLY A 1094 21.22 15.57 -15.99
C GLY A 1094 21.81 16.38 -17.16
N PRO A 1095 22.64 17.43 -16.96
CA PRO A 1095 23.37 17.76 -15.72
C PRO A 1095 23.41 19.26 -15.32
N ARG A 1096 24.13 19.54 -14.20
CA ARG A 1096 24.98 20.71 -13.84
C ARG A 1096 25.00 21.96 -14.77
N PRO A 1097 25.09 23.19 -14.19
CA PRO A 1097 26.39 23.69 -13.69
C PRO A 1097 26.40 24.46 -12.35
N ARG A 1098 27.62 24.77 -11.88
CA ARG A 1098 27.95 25.71 -10.79
C ARG A 1098 28.24 27.11 -11.36
N SER A 1099 28.21 28.12 -10.49
CA SER A 1099 29.12 29.28 -10.53
C SER A 1099 29.32 29.82 -9.12
N ASP A 1100 30.58 30.02 -8.70
CA ASP A 1100 30.98 30.33 -7.31
C ASP A 1100 31.25 31.84 -7.07
N LEU A 1101 31.81 32.13 -5.86
CA LEU A 1101 32.28 33.43 -5.33
C LEU A 1101 31.17 34.34 -4.73
N TYR A 1102 31.44 35.20 -3.73
CA TYR A 1102 32.70 35.49 -3.01
C TYR A 1102 32.50 35.71 -1.48
N ALA A 1103 33.24 36.63 -0.85
CA ALA A 1103 33.27 36.92 0.60
C ALA A 1103 32.97 38.42 0.86
N THR A 1104 32.72 38.94 2.08
CA THR A 1104 33.57 38.92 3.31
C THR A 1104 32.78 39.17 4.63
N GLY A 1105 33.45 38.98 5.79
CA GLY A 1105 32.90 38.92 7.17
C GLY A 1105 32.27 40.21 7.77
N LEU A 1106 32.05 40.35 9.09
CA LEU A 1106 32.44 39.59 10.31
C LEU A 1106 31.17 39.34 11.17
N GLY A 1107 31.08 38.56 12.26
CA GLY A 1107 32.06 37.86 13.11
C GLY A 1107 31.78 38.11 14.60
N ASN A 1108 30.97 37.26 15.25
CA ASN A 1108 30.78 37.15 16.72
C ASN A 1108 29.78 36.01 17.04
N GLY A 1109 29.90 35.37 18.22
CA GLY A 1109 28.87 34.43 18.76
C GLY A 1109 29.43 33.17 19.43
N LEU A 1110 29.31 33.06 20.76
CA LEU A 1110 29.89 31.96 21.55
C LEU A 1110 29.21 30.59 21.39
N VAL A 1111 30.00 29.53 21.55
CA VAL A 1111 29.55 28.13 21.74
C VAL A 1111 28.90 27.94 23.12
N ARG A 1112 27.81 27.17 23.19
CA ARG A 1112 27.40 26.48 24.43
C ARG A 1112 26.85 25.08 24.14
N LYS A 1113 27.28 24.09 24.93
CA LYS A 1113 26.76 22.72 24.95
C LYS A 1113 25.64 22.60 25.99
N SER A 1114 24.70 21.68 25.77
CA SER A 1114 23.93 21.04 26.84
C SER A 1114 23.46 19.66 26.41
N TYR A 1115 24.12 18.61 26.91
CA TYR A 1115 23.50 17.29 27.11
C TYR A 1115 22.67 17.37 28.38
N GLU A 1116 21.56 16.63 28.46
CA GLU A 1116 21.04 16.17 29.75
C GLU A 1116 20.80 14.66 29.74
N VAL A 1117 21.35 14.00 30.75
CA VAL A 1117 21.17 12.58 31.08
C VAL A 1117 21.08 12.50 32.60
N ARG A 1118 19.97 11.99 33.14
CA ARG A 1118 19.76 11.55 34.54
C ARG A 1118 18.34 10.95 34.67
N ARG A 1119 18.11 9.92 35.48
CA ARG A 1119 19.05 9.02 36.19
C ARG A 1119 18.33 7.72 36.55
N SER A 1120 19.04 6.60 36.53
CA SER A 1120 18.64 5.40 37.28
C SER A 1120 18.87 5.60 38.78
N VAL A 1121 18.19 4.80 39.61
CA VAL A 1121 18.40 4.71 41.06
C VAL A 1121 18.79 3.27 41.39
N GLU A 1122 19.88 3.09 42.15
CA GLU A 1122 20.34 1.79 42.62
C GLU A 1122 19.59 1.38 43.89
N TYR A 1123 19.41 0.07 44.07
CA TYR A 1123 19.16 -0.54 45.39
C TYR A 1123 20.30 -1.51 45.68
N ARG A 1124 20.78 -1.51 46.94
CA ARG A 1124 21.77 -2.50 47.44
C ARG A 1124 21.14 -3.38 48.53
N PRO A 1125 21.67 -4.60 48.73
CA PRO A 1125 20.99 -5.65 49.51
C PRO A 1125 21.41 -5.67 50.98
N TYR A 1126 20.68 -6.45 51.79
CA TYR A 1126 21.23 -7.22 52.90
C TYR A 1126 20.43 -8.51 53.12
N THR A 1127 21.13 -9.53 53.65
CA THR A 1127 20.68 -10.88 54.06
C THR A 1127 19.90 -11.66 53.01
#